data_AF-A0A962CTT2-F1
#
_entry.id   AF-A0A962CTT2-F1
#
_cell.length_a   1.000
_cell.length_b   1.000
_cell.length_c   1.000
_cell.angle_alpha   90.00
_cell.angle_beta   90.00
_cell.angle_gamma   90.00
#
_symmetry.space_group_name_H-M   'P 1'
#
loop_
_entity.id
_entity.type
_entity.pdbx_description
1 polymer ?
#
loop_
_entity_poly.entity_id
_entity_poly.type
_entity_poly.pdbx_seq_one_letter_code
_entity_poly.pdbx_strand_id
1 'polypeptide(L)'
;MKNILMIVLLTLSLQLSAQANKTTYVLPAVDIATEKSKAIAAKDVPLKYAVASNIDDIFHLKGRASQVGIWVQKFDRSWEYHLRLESKNATSLNVGMSEFFLPHSAELWVSTDDKSILRGPYNDTYNKKHGFFWVGDVPADHMNIKITVNDKEKRYLSFKVDKITRGFHKFWEEPSYMSKSGSCNVDVACPEGDGWEAEINSVAVYGYGGQYQCTGQLLNNTAKNGKPIFSTANHCGFTVGNTSANQNHAASFFFLWNYQSQTCRAPGSSQSGTPISKTSFNNRQSGATYLASNPTSDFALVELNQTPSPSYGVEYSGWDRSDIAPNSAVAIHHPNTNAKRISFENDPLTITDYSTSVRGQGTHLMIADWDIGTTERGSSGSGLWNFDHLFIGQLHGGAAACGNDEPDWYGRLAYSWNNGNDAQSRMKDWLDPLNTGQMTLQGSTGCEAPTVSITNNSSNKVGDLLTFESQVSGGAGGYTYQWDIDNDDFADGNNESIQVRYAEKYIGNIYLTVTDAENCASSSSQAVVIDGPEIKLQNAEDSSLYLEQVCGNNDSAIDPGERWQTTLFAENTGDHTAGDAYLALSVANSNTSDAQSDAYGNTINNCESLFIDISETGTLLPWVNGGSQYPSDDEGHTAAITLSEGFDHFGDNVASLVASSNGYLSTSINASGSDWDADCPLPQPPDKDNQGGRIYPLHKDLKASQFYHQFFADCPRPAETGENLACEVFLWKGADFWATTNSTEQVDIQAILYPATSQWVYQYSGSGFDSSNSTIGIQNSQGDDGLSFACGAGNQTDISEAVCVYNKNHQPQFEGSQFVKLETPLIELEDLLPHQNKSSFLTFSVSSDASCDSQFVINHDASVYDEGFNEGENNILTATIGNNGQCNAVSTCDVGGSNNDINPRDGLWWNPLRSGNGIDLHVTNRDSMLYVLYTGNKDRSPIWYIAQNNNESSFNQYFNELTEVNYPNGFSPGGVQTQTPVGWSYTTFIDDKKAIQVRNINDEIFAEKMVMQQFAADETPNQHTGHYYSPNESGWGQSIITLGETRVIVSYIYDESGKPFWTIGSGENNNSTKDVYTAESFCPTCPSLTMISHQIGSMSESFNGQSTGTIHQFQIDNPQGPVLPRAEWNKSNLEIYNLVPEEN
;
A
#
# COMPACT_ATOMS: atom_id res chain seq x y z
N MET A 1 -2.30 -63.59 14.95
CA MET A 1 -1.49 -62.82 13.97
C MET A 1 -2.22 -62.55 12.67
N LYS A 2 -2.71 -63.56 11.91
CA LYS A 2 -3.47 -63.32 10.65
C LYS A 2 -4.70 -62.41 10.80
N ASN A 3 -5.50 -62.58 11.85
CA ASN A 3 -6.69 -61.74 12.07
C ASN A 3 -6.35 -60.30 12.52
N ILE A 4 -5.22 -60.10 13.21
CA ILE A 4 -4.74 -58.76 13.58
C ILE A 4 -4.19 -58.04 12.35
N LEU A 5 -3.42 -58.74 11.50
CA LEU A 5 -2.90 -58.18 10.24
C LEU A 5 -4.05 -57.83 9.28
N MET A 6 -5.10 -58.65 9.24
CA MET A 6 -6.27 -58.42 8.39
C MET A 6 -7.16 -57.28 8.91
N ILE A 7 -7.29 -57.11 10.23
CA ILE A 7 -7.98 -55.95 10.82
C ILE A 7 -7.18 -54.67 10.61
N VAL A 8 -5.85 -54.70 10.78
CA VAL A 8 -4.96 -53.55 10.50
C VAL A 8 -4.99 -53.17 9.02
N LEU A 9 -4.96 -54.14 8.10
CA LEU A 9 -5.12 -53.91 6.66
C LEU A 9 -6.52 -53.39 6.30
N LEU A 10 -7.58 -53.86 6.95
CA LEU A 10 -8.94 -53.35 6.74
C LEU A 10 -9.07 -51.92 7.26
N THR A 11 -8.55 -51.61 8.44
CA THR A 11 -8.57 -50.24 9.01
C THR A 11 -7.68 -49.29 8.21
N LEU A 12 -6.52 -49.73 7.70
CA LEU A 12 -5.71 -48.94 6.76
C LEU A 12 -6.46 -48.71 5.45
N SER A 13 -7.11 -49.73 4.89
CA SER A 13 -7.88 -49.60 3.65
C SER A 13 -9.13 -48.71 3.80
N LEU A 14 -9.78 -48.74 4.97
CA LEU A 14 -10.92 -47.88 5.31
C LEU A 14 -10.48 -46.42 5.56
N GLN A 15 -9.33 -46.20 6.22
CA GLN A 15 -8.72 -44.87 6.35
C GLN A 15 -8.25 -44.31 5.00
N LEU A 16 -7.64 -45.14 4.14
CA LEU A 16 -7.27 -44.73 2.77
C LEU A 16 -8.51 -44.41 1.91
N SER A 17 -9.61 -45.16 2.03
CA SER A 17 -10.85 -44.88 1.29
C SER A 17 -11.61 -43.66 1.83
N ALA A 18 -11.47 -43.33 3.12
CA ALA A 18 -12.02 -42.10 3.70
C ALA A 18 -11.17 -40.85 3.36
N GLN A 19 -9.85 -41.01 3.19
CA GLN A 19 -8.96 -39.96 2.70
C GLN A 19 -9.13 -39.68 1.20
N ALA A 20 -9.47 -40.68 0.39
CA ALA A 20 -9.71 -40.52 -1.04
C ALA A 20 -10.90 -39.60 -1.39
N ASN A 21 -11.85 -39.41 -0.48
CA ASN A 21 -12.99 -38.49 -0.67
C ASN A 21 -12.66 -37.01 -0.39
N LYS A 22 -11.46 -36.66 0.11
CA LYS A 22 -11.06 -35.26 0.40
C LYS A 22 -10.10 -34.64 -0.60
N THR A 23 -9.54 -35.42 -1.53
CA THR A 23 -8.60 -34.93 -2.55
C THR A 23 -9.29 -34.34 -3.78
N THR A 24 -10.56 -34.66 -4.00
CA THR A 24 -11.29 -34.27 -5.22
C THR A 24 -12.35 -33.23 -4.92
N TYR A 25 -12.23 -32.08 -5.56
CA TYR A 25 -13.20 -31.00 -5.55
C TYR A 25 -14.06 -31.07 -6.82
N VAL A 26 -15.34 -31.39 -6.65
CA VAL A 26 -16.27 -31.60 -7.76
C VAL A 26 -17.06 -30.32 -8.04
N LEU A 27 -16.87 -29.79 -9.23
CA LEU A 27 -17.55 -28.60 -9.73
C LEU A 27 -18.86 -28.95 -10.46
N PRO A 28 -19.76 -27.98 -10.66
CA PRO A 28 -20.97 -28.20 -11.46
C PRO A 28 -20.64 -28.70 -12.87
N ALA A 29 -21.36 -29.73 -13.31
CA ALA A 29 -21.26 -30.24 -14.67
C ALA A 29 -21.63 -29.17 -15.70
N VAL A 30 -21.01 -29.22 -16.87
CA VAL A 30 -21.27 -28.28 -17.97
C VAL A 30 -22.30 -28.86 -18.92
N ASP A 31 -23.38 -28.12 -19.18
CA ASP A 31 -24.29 -28.38 -20.31
C ASP A 31 -23.81 -27.59 -21.52
N ILE A 32 -23.02 -28.25 -22.37
CA ILE A 32 -22.40 -27.63 -23.54
C ILE A 32 -23.43 -27.00 -24.48
N ALA A 33 -24.55 -27.67 -24.72
CA ALA A 33 -25.55 -27.19 -25.69
C ALA A 33 -26.23 -25.92 -25.17
N THR A 34 -26.61 -25.92 -23.89
CA THR A 34 -27.23 -24.77 -23.24
C THR A 34 -26.27 -23.58 -23.18
N GLU A 35 -25.03 -23.77 -22.76
CA GLU A 35 -24.06 -22.67 -22.64
C GLU A 35 -23.68 -22.08 -24.00
N LYS A 36 -23.49 -22.91 -25.04
CA LYS A 36 -23.29 -22.42 -26.42
C LYS A 36 -24.48 -21.57 -26.89
N SER A 37 -25.71 -21.99 -26.58
CA SER A 37 -26.93 -21.27 -27.01
C SER A 37 -27.04 -19.91 -26.33
N LYS A 38 -26.73 -19.82 -25.03
CA LYS A 38 -26.67 -18.54 -24.29
C LYS A 38 -25.61 -17.61 -24.87
N ALA A 39 -24.42 -18.14 -25.17
CA ALA A 39 -23.32 -17.33 -25.68
C ALA A 39 -23.57 -16.81 -27.11
N ILE A 40 -24.27 -17.58 -27.96
CA ILE A 40 -24.72 -17.13 -29.29
C ILE A 40 -25.77 -16.01 -29.18
N ALA A 41 -26.65 -16.06 -28.17
CA ALA A 41 -27.74 -15.10 -28.01
C ALA A 41 -27.27 -13.70 -27.55
N ALA A 42 -26.12 -13.60 -26.87
CA ALA A 42 -25.61 -12.32 -26.38
C ALA A 42 -24.95 -11.54 -27.53
N LYS A 43 -25.55 -10.42 -27.98
CA LYS A 43 -25.15 -9.70 -29.20
C LYS A 43 -24.03 -8.65 -29.03
N ASP A 44 -23.90 -8.06 -27.85
CA ASP A 44 -23.03 -6.90 -27.60
C ASP A 44 -22.00 -7.19 -26.50
N VAL A 45 -21.52 -8.44 -26.43
CA VAL A 45 -20.50 -8.86 -25.47
C VAL A 45 -19.40 -9.66 -26.16
N PRO A 46 -18.17 -9.64 -25.61
CA PRO A 46 -17.06 -10.45 -26.09
C PRO A 46 -17.40 -11.94 -26.19
N LEU A 47 -16.70 -12.66 -27.08
CA LEU A 47 -16.98 -14.06 -27.35
C LEU A 47 -16.66 -14.94 -26.14
N LYS A 48 -17.69 -15.58 -25.57
CA LYS A 48 -17.55 -16.47 -24.40
C LYS A 48 -17.18 -17.90 -24.81
N TYR A 49 -16.45 -18.68 -24.01
CA TYR A 49 -16.18 -20.11 -24.29
C TYR A 49 -16.19 -21.02 -23.04
N ALA A 50 -16.34 -20.41 -21.86
CA ALA A 50 -16.41 -21.12 -20.58
C ALA A 50 -17.40 -20.46 -19.61
N VAL A 51 -17.81 -21.20 -18.59
CA VAL A 51 -18.54 -20.69 -17.43
C VAL A 51 -17.62 -20.65 -16.21
N ALA A 52 -17.82 -19.71 -15.30
CA ALA A 52 -16.99 -19.56 -14.10
C ALA A 52 -17.77 -19.96 -12.85
N SER A 53 -17.07 -20.45 -11.85
CA SER A 53 -17.52 -20.42 -10.46
C SER A 53 -16.53 -19.61 -9.64
N ASN A 54 -17.07 -18.76 -8.78
CA ASN A 54 -16.29 -18.21 -7.67
C ASN A 54 -16.10 -19.32 -6.63
N ILE A 55 -14.93 -19.33 -6.01
CA ILE A 55 -14.49 -20.33 -5.04
C ILE A 55 -13.97 -19.56 -3.83
N ASP A 56 -14.41 -19.95 -2.64
CA ASP A 56 -13.97 -19.33 -1.38
C ASP A 56 -13.43 -20.35 -0.37
N ASP A 57 -13.59 -21.65 -0.66
CA ASP A 57 -13.28 -22.75 0.25
C ASP A 57 -11.97 -23.48 -0.09
N ILE A 58 -11.19 -23.00 -1.07
CA ILE A 58 -9.87 -23.52 -1.41
C ILE A 58 -8.82 -22.44 -1.21
N PHE A 59 -8.11 -22.52 -0.09
CA PHE A 59 -7.05 -21.57 0.25
C PHE A 59 -6.00 -22.20 1.16
N HIS A 60 -4.80 -21.65 1.09
CA HIS A 60 -3.75 -21.80 2.07
C HIS A 60 -3.18 -20.40 2.32
N LEU A 61 -3.47 -19.78 3.46
CA LEU A 61 -3.07 -18.42 3.78
C LEU A 61 -2.13 -18.47 4.97
N LYS A 62 -0.83 -18.36 4.72
CA LYS A 62 0.22 -18.27 5.75
C LYS A 62 0.02 -19.24 6.93
N GLY A 63 -0.03 -20.55 6.65
CA GLY A 63 -0.21 -21.59 7.67
C GLY A 63 -1.67 -21.94 8.01
N ARG A 64 -2.65 -21.13 7.59
CA ARG A 64 -4.08 -21.46 7.66
C ARG A 64 -4.55 -22.09 6.35
N ALA A 65 -4.88 -23.37 6.37
CA ALA A 65 -5.38 -24.08 5.18
C ALA A 65 -6.87 -24.40 5.29
N SER A 66 -7.57 -24.38 4.15
CA SER A 66 -8.91 -24.96 4.05
C SER A 66 -8.86 -26.49 4.20
N GLN A 67 -10.03 -27.13 4.39
CA GLN A 67 -10.10 -28.58 4.50
C GLN A 67 -10.09 -29.31 3.13
N VAL A 68 -9.88 -28.57 2.04
CA VAL A 68 -9.89 -29.09 0.67
C VAL A 68 -8.48 -29.46 0.22
N GLY A 69 -8.32 -30.64 -0.38
CA GLY A 69 -7.04 -31.22 -0.73
C GLY A 69 -6.39 -31.96 0.44
N ILE A 70 -5.20 -32.52 0.20
CA ILE A 70 -4.46 -33.28 1.23
C ILE A 70 -2.98 -32.88 1.26
N TRP A 71 -2.48 -32.70 2.48
CA TRP A 71 -1.05 -32.57 2.75
C TRP A 71 -0.44 -33.91 3.14
N VAL A 72 0.69 -34.25 2.55
CA VAL A 72 1.48 -35.45 2.86
C VAL A 72 2.90 -35.03 3.18
N GLN A 73 3.35 -35.27 4.41
CA GLN A 73 4.76 -35.09 4.78
C GLN A 73 5.59 -36.26 4.25
N LYS A 74 6.77 -35.96 3.70
CA LYS A 74 7.73 -36.91 3.15
C LYS A 74 8.80 -37.26 4.18
N PHE A 75 9.60 -38.29 3.87
CA PHE A 75 10.67 -38.76 4.74
C PHE A 75 11.79 -37.74 4.94
N ASP A 76 12.01 -36.85 3.98
CA ASP A 76 12.97 -35.74 4.05
C ASP A 76 12.39 -34.49 4.75
N ARG A 77 11.20 -34.61 5.37
CA ARG A 77 10.42 -33.54 6.00
C ARG A 77 9.80 -32.51 5.04
N SER A 78 10.01 -32.62 3.73
CA SER A 78 9.23 -31.83 2.77
C SER A 78 7.75 -32.20 2.82
N TRP A 79 6.89 -31.31 2.35
CA TRP A 79 5.45 -31.51 2.28
C TRP A 79 4.98 -31.47 0.83
N GLU A 80 4.00 -32.32 0.53
CA GLU A 80 3.26 -32.26 -0.73
C GLU A 80 1.78 -31.99 -0.48
N TYR A 81 1.23 -30.98 -1.13
CA TYR A 81 -0.20 -30.75 -1.25
C TYR A 81 -0.71 -31.37 -2.54
N HIS A 82 -1.85 -32.06 -2.48
CA HIS A 82 -2.53 -32.63 -3.65
C HIS A 82 -4.00 -32.20 -3.67
N LEU A 83 -4.43 -31.63 -4.80
CA LEU A 83 -5.80 -31.25 -5.09
C LEU A 83 -6.17 -31.69 -6.50
N ARG A 84 -7.26 -32.44 -6.62
CA ARG A 84 -7.89 -32.76 -7.90
C ARG A 84 -9.14 -31.90 -8.06
N LEU A 85 -9.26 -31.20 -9.16
CA LEU A 85 -10.47 -30.53 -9.61
C LEU A 85 -11.15 -31.39 -10.67
N GLU A 86 -12.48 -31.50 -10.63
CA GLU A 86 -13.25 -32.25 -11.62
C GLU A 86 -14.55 -31.52 -11.96
N SER A 87 -14.85 -31.42 -13.25
CA SER A 87 -16.11 -30.87 -13.76
C SER A 87 -16.60 -31.70 -14.94
N LYS A 88 -17.57 -32.58 -14.70
CA LYS A 88 -18.12 -33.44 -15.75
C LYS A 88 -18.55 -32.65 -17.00
N ASN A 89 -18.20 -33.18 -18.17
CA ASN A 89 -18.45 -32.60 -19.51
C ASN A 89 -17.71 -31.29 -19.82
N ALA A 90 -16.91 -30.74 -18.91
CA ALA A 90 -16.11 -29.56 -19.25
C ALA A 90 -15.10 -29.93 -20.34
N THR A 91 -14.90 -29.01 -21.29
CA THR A 91 -13.89 -29.18 -22.34
C THR A 91 -12.50 -28.72 -21.91
N SER A 92 -12.44 -27.90 -20.88
CA SER A 92 -11.22 -27.40 -20.25
C SER A 92 -11.49 -26.92 -18.82
N LEU A 93 -10.43 -26.82 -18.02
CA LEU A 93 -10.42 -26.16 -16.71
C LEU A 93 -9.33 -25.09 -16.67
N ASN A 94 -9.60 -23.97 -16.00
CA ASN A 94 -8.60 -22.94 -15.70
C ASN A 94 -8.83 -22.42 -14.27
N VAL A 95 -7.76 -22.08 -13.57
CA VAL A 95 -7.76 -21.71 -12.15
C VAL A 95 -7.07 -20.37 -11.99
N GLY A 96 -7.80 -19.39 -11.46
CA GLY A 96 -7.28 -18.11 -11.02
C GLY A 96 -7.12 -18.09 -9.50
N MET A 97 -5.95 -17.64 -9.06
CA MET A 97 -5.56 -17.54 -7.66
C MET A 97 -5.22 -16.09 -7.31
N SER A 98 -5.59 -15.66 -6.11
CA SER A 98 -5.13 -14.45 -5.43
C SER A 98 -4.26 -14.81 -4.23
N GLU A 99 -3.69 -13.79 -3.57
CA GLU A 99 -2.78 -13.94 -2.43
C GLU A 99 -1.65 -14.94 -2.72
N PHE A 100 -1.23 -14.99 -3.98
CA PHE A 100 -0.34 -16.02 -4.50
C PHE A 100 1.11 -15.70 -4.13
N PHE A 101 1.68 -16.53 -3.28
CA PHE A 101 3.07 -16.46 -2.85
C PHE A 101 3.62 -17.88 -2.62
N LEU A 102 4.59 -18.26 -3.44
CA LEU A 102 5.39 -19.47 -3.26
C LEU A 102 6.71 -19.09 -2.57
N PRO A 103 7.02 -19.60 -1.36
CA PRO A 103 8.35 -19.42 -0.77
C PRO A 103 9.40 -20.14 -1.62
N HIS A 104 10.69 -19.84 -1.40
CA HIS A 104 11.77 -20.25 -2.31
C HIS A 104 11.83 -21.78 -2.58
N SER A 105 11.57 -22.62 -1.59
CA SER A 105 11.54 -24.09 -1.78
C SER A 105 10.25 -24.64 -2.38
N ALA A 106 9.25 -23.79 -2.63
CA ALA A 106 7.96 -24.23 -3.12
C ALA A 106 7.92 -24.37 -4.65
N GLU A 107 7.35 -25.49 -5.11
CA GLU A 107 7.05 -25.69 -6.53
C GLU A 107 5.59 -26.12 -6.70
N LEU A 108 4.88 -25.44 -7.60
CA LEU A 108 3.53 -25.79 -8.03
C LEU A 108 3.58 -26.49 -9.40
N TRP A 109 2.84 -27.58 -9.51
CA TRP A 109 2.71 -28.40 -10.71
C TRP A 109 1.23 -28.60 -11.04
N VAL A 110 0.89 -28.55 -12.33
CA VAL A 110 -0.46 -28.81 -12.82
C VAL A 110 -0.41 -29.95 -13.84
N SER A 111 -1.30 -30.93 -13.72
CA SER A 111 -1.33 -32.07 -14.66
C SER A 111 -2.71 -32.70 -14.86
N THR A 112 -2.88 -33.41 -15.96
CA THR A 112 -3.96 -34.40 -16.15
C THR A 112 -3.55 -35.77 -15.58
N ASP A 113 -4.49 -36.70 -15.45
CA ASP A 113 -4.21 -38.03 -14.87
C ASP A 113 -3.20 -38.86 -15.66
N ASP A 114 -3.31 -38.77 -16.98
CA ASP A 114 -2.41 -39.42 -17.92
C ASP A 114 -1.10 -38.64 -18.12
N LYS A 115 -0.96 -37.46 -17.50
CA LYS A 115 0.13 -36.50 -17.67
C LYS A 115 0.36 -36.06 -19.13
N SER A 116 -0.67 -36.18 -19.99
CA SER A 116 -0.63 -35.61 -21.33
C SER A 116 -0.46 -34.09 -21.29
N ILE A 117 -0.98 -33.46 -20.24
CA ILE A 117 -0.65 -32.09 -19.85
C ILE A 117 0.14 -32.15 -18.53
N LEU A 118 1.31 -31.51 -18.52
CA LEU A 118 2.13 -31.26 -17.34
C LEU A 118 2.71 -29.84 -17.47
N ARG A 119 2.34 -28.96 -16.53
CA ARG A 119 2.86 -27.58 -16.42
C ARG A 119 3.56 -27.39 -15.08
N GLY A 120 4.51 -26.47 -15.08
CA GLY A 120 5.41 -26.22 -13.96
C GLY A 120 6.80 -26.86 -14.15
N PRO A 121 7.67 -26.77 -13.13
CA PRO A 121 7.38 -26.18 -11.83
C PRO A 121 7.18 -24.67 -11.94
N TYR A 122 6.09 -24.17 -11.36
CA TYR A 122 5.99 -22.74 -11.05
C TYR A 122 6.60 -22.55 -9.66
N ASN A 123 7.52 -21.60 -9.53
CA ASN A 123 8.26 -21.30 -8.30
C ASN A 123 8.11 -19.80 -7.96
N ASP A 124 8.94 -19.33 -7.03
CA ASP A 124 8.95 -17.94 -6.55
C ASP A 124 9.15 -16.87 -7.63
N THR A 125 9.73 -17.19 -8.79
CA THR A 125 9.82 -16.24 -9.94
C THR A 125 8.44 -15.87 -10.51
N TYR A 126 7.39 -16.61 -10.15
CA TYR A 126 6.00 -16.33 -10.51
C TYR A 126 5.24 -15.53 -9.43
N ASN A 127 5.89 -15.18 -8.32
CA ASN A 127 5.34 -14.25 -7.34
C ASN A 127 5.40 -12.83 -7.90
N LYS A 128 4.41 -12.46 -8.70
CA LYS A 128 4.29 -11.09 -9.21
C LYS A 128 3.80 -10.16 -8.09
N LYS A 129 4.24 -8.89 -8.13
CA LYS A 129 3.84 -7.84 -7.15
C LYS A 129 2.33 -7.80 -6.90
N HIS A 130 1.54 -7.99 -7.95
CA HIS A 130 0.09 -7.97 -7.87
C HIS A 130 -0.56 -9.20 -7.19
N GLY A 131 0.19 -10.24 -6.83
CA GLY A 131 -0.30 -11.38 -6.04
C GLY A 131 -1.34 -12.29 -6.72
N PHE A 132 -1.52 -12.18 -8.05
CA PHE A 132 -2.46 -13.02 -8.82
C PHE A 132 -1.70 -14.02 -9.68
N PHE A 133 -2.27 -15.22 -9.83
CA PHE A 133 -1.70 -16.25 -10.70
C PHE A 133 -2.80 -17.04 -11.40
N TRP A 134 -2.64 -17.26 -12.71
CA TRP A 134 -3.54 -18.08 -13.51
C TRP A 134 -2.80 -19.23 -14.15
N VAL A 135 -3.31 -20.44 -13.93
CA VAL A 135 -2.69 -21.70 -14.42
C VAL A 135 -2.77 -21.82 -15.96
N GLY A 136 -3.72 -21.11 -16.57
CA GLY A 136 -4.07 -21.21 -17.98
C GLY A 136 -4.93 -22.45 -18.29
N ASP A 137 -5.55 -22.47 -19.46
CA ASP A 137 -6.50 -23.53 -19.84
C ASP A 137 -5.85 -24.92 -19.93
N VAL A 138 -6.36 -25.89 -19.17
CA VAL A 138 -6.05 -27.32 -19.26
C VAL A 138 -7.18 -28.02 -20.04
N PRO A 139 -6.92 -28.61 -21.22
CA PRO A 139 -7.95 -29.19 -22.09
C PRO A 139 -8.44 -30.57 -21.60
N ALA A 140 -9.00 -30.60 -20.39
CA ALA A 140 -9.61 -31.78 -19.78
C ALA A 140 -10.78 -31.39 -18.88
N ASP A 141 -11.62 -32.36 -18.52
CA ASP A 141 -12.69 -32.20 -17.54
C ASP A 141 -12.20 -32.35 -16.09
N HIS A 142 -10.89 -32.54 -15.89
CA HIS A 142 -10.24 -32.69 -14.60
C HIS A 142 -8.83 -32.06 -14.62
N MET A 143 -8.32 -31.70 -13.45
CA MET A 143 -7.00 -31.10 -13.26
C MET A 143 -6.43 -31.52 -11.90
N ASN A 144 -5.16 -31.89 -11.84
CA ASN A 144 -4.44 -32.15 -10.61
C ASN A 144 -3.46 -31.01 -10.33
N ILE A 145 -3.57 -30.37 -9.17
CA ILE A 145 -2.63 -29.38 -8.64
C ILE A 145 -1.81 -30.07 -7.55
N LYS A 146 -0.48 -29.98 -7.68
CA LYS A 146 0.47 -30.49 -6.69
C LYS A 146 1.42 -29.37 -6.27
N ILE A 147 1.55 -29.13 -4.98
CA ILE A 147 2.56 -28.19 -4.45
C ILE A 147 3.55 -28.97 -3.60
N THR A 148 4.85 -28.79 -3.80
CA THR A 148 5.91 -29.29 -2.90
C THR A 148 6.51 -28.11 -2.15
N VAL A 149 6.88 -28.26 -0.88
CA VAL A 149 7.53 -27.20 -0.08
C VAL A 149 8.30 -27.80 1.10
N ASN A 150 9.40 -27.17 1.54
CA ASN A 150 10.11 -27.62 2.74
C ASN A 150 9.31 -27.34 4.02
N ASP A 151 9.53 -28.15 5.06
CA ASP A 151 8.85 -28.04 6.37
C ASP A 151 8.89 -26.61 6.94
N LYS A 152 10.08 -26.00 6.92
CA LYS A 152 10.33 -24.66 7.48
C LYS A 152 9.57 -23.56 6.76
N GLU A 153 9.33 -23.73 5.46
CA GLU A 153 8.73 -22.69 4.63
C GLU A 153 7.24 -22.91 4.36
N LYS A 154 6.68 -24.08 4.70
CA LYS A 154 5.27 -24.39 4.49
C LYS A 154 4.33 -23.34 5.09
N ARG A 155 4.70 -22.77 6.24
CA ARG A 155 3.91 -21.73 6.93
C ARG A 155 3.83 -20.42 6.14
N TYR A 156 4.72 -20.19 5.17
CA TYR A 156 4.77 -18.97 4.35
C TYR A 156 4.06 -19.12 3.01
N LEU A 157 3.77 -20.35 2.58
CA LEU A 157 2.97 -20.60 1.38
C LEU A 157 1.61 -19.89 1.48
N SER A 158 1.29 -19.09 0.46
CA SER A 158 0.01 -18.39 0.35
C SER A 158 -0.62 -18.57 -1.03
N PHE A 159 -1.91 -18.88 -1.07
CA PHE A 159 -2.78 -18.74 -2.24
C PHE A 159 -4.25 -18.90 -1.82
N LYS A 160 -5.14 -18.19 -2.50
CA LYS A 160 -6.58 -18.42 -2.50
C LYS A 160 -7.03 -18.69 -3.92
N VAL A 161 -7.79 -19.76 -4.16
CA VAL A 161 -8.42 -19.98 -5.47
C VAL A 161 -9.69 -19.15 -5.52
N ASP A 162 -9.73 -18.07 -6.29
CA ASP A 162 -10.91 -17.20 -6.39
C ASP A 162 -11.91 -17.70 -7.42
N LYS A 163 -11.40 -18.26 -8.53
CA LYS A 163 -12.20 -18.56 -9.70
C LYS A 163 -11.71 -19.80 -10.41
N ILE A 164 -12.65 -20.70 -10.71
CA ILE A 164 -12.41 -21.83 -11.60
C ILE A 164 -13.34 -21.72 -12.80
N THR A 165 -12.77 -21.71 -14.00
CA THR A 165 -13.54 -21.74 -15.24
C THR A 165 -13.64 -23.15 -15.81
N ARG A 166 -14.77 -23.43 -16.44
CA ARG A 166 -15.14 -24.71 -17.03
C ARG A 166 -15.55 -24.47 -18.47
N GLY A 167 -14.71 -24.91 -19.40
CA GLY A 167 -14.96 -24.76 -20.83
C GLY A 167 -16.21 -25.52 -21.27
N PHE A 168 -17.01 -24.92 -22.15
CA PHE A 168 -18.03 -25.61 -22.94
C PHE A 168 -17.64 -25.71 -24.42
N HIS A 169 -16.47 -25.18 -24.77
CA HIS A 169 -15.90 -25.22 -26.10
C HIS A 169 -14.39 -25.39 -26.00
N LYS A 170 -13.84 -26.31 -26.80
CA LYS A 170 -12.41 -26.60 -26.86
C LYS A 170 -11.69 -25.49 -27.60
N PHE A 171 -11.39 -24.40 -26.90
CA PHE A 171 -10.79 -23.20 -27.45
C PHE A 171 -9.56 -23.46 -28.35
N TRP A 172 -8.70 -24.41 -27.97
CA TRP A 172 -7.48 -24.74 -28.72
C TRP A 172 -7.70 -25.70 -29.89
N GLU A 173 -8.78 -26.48 -29.87
CA GLU A 173 -8.96 -27.63 -30.76
C GLU A 173 -10.02 -27.37 -31.83
N GLU A 174 -11.10 -26.70 -31.45
CA GLU A 174 -12.28 -26.52 -32.28
C GLU A 174 -12.34 -25.08 -32.83
N PRO A 175 -12.74 -24.91 -34.11
CA PRO A 175 -13.24 -23.63 -34.61
C PRO A 175 -14.36 -23.06 -33.74
N SER A 176 -14.46 -21.72 -33.68
CA SER A 176 -15.55 -21.04 -32.96
C SER A 176 -16.91 -21.70 -33.23
N TYR A 177 -17.67 -21.94 -32.16
CA TYR A 177 -19.02 -22.53 -32.22
C TYR A 177 -20.09 -21.50 -32.62
N MET A 178 -19.73 -20.21 -32.70
CA MET A 178 -20.55 -19.20 -33.35
C MET A 178 -20.38 -19.26 -34.87
N SER A 179 -21.36 -18.75 -35.61
CA SER A 179 -21.25 -18.58 -37.06
C SER A 179 -20.03 -17.73 -37.44
N LYS A 180 -19.11 -18.36 -38.19
CA LYS A 180 -18.14 -17.91 -39.22
C LYS A 180 -17.64 -16.46 -39.15
N SER A 181 -16.32 -16.26 -39.32
CA SER A 181 -15.87 -14.99 -39.92
C SER A 181 -16.45 -14.90 -41.34
N GLY A 182 -17.12 -13.82 -41.70
CA GLY A 182 -17.75 -13.70 -43.01
C GLY A 182 -16.72 -13.83 -44.15
N SER A 183 -17.14 -14.37 -45.31
CA SER A 183 -16.20 -14.68 -46.41
C SER A 183 -15.56 -13.45 -47.05
N CYS A 184 -16.14 -12.26 -46.85
CA CYS A 184 -15.62 -10.99 -47.39
C CYS A 184 -14.30 -10.54 -46.72
N ASN A 185 -13.99 -11.01 -45.51
CA ASN A 185 -12.74 -10.72 -44.84
C ASN A 185 -11.52 -11.19 -45.67
N VAL A 186 -10.43 -10.43 -45.63
CA VAL A 186 -9.19 -10.69 -46.39
C VAL A 186 -8.14 -11.29 -45.47
N ASP A 187 -7.60 -12.47 -45.83
CA ASP A 187 -6.47 -13.04 -45.08
C ASP A 187 -5.24 -12.13 -45.19
N VAL A 188 -4.48 -11.98 -44.10
CA VAL A 188 -3.20 -11.26 -44.12
C VAL A 188 -2.14 -11.87 -45.06
N ALA A 189 -2.35 -13.10 -45.54
CA ALA A 189 -1.50 -13.75 -46.54
C ALA A 189 -1.87 -13.41 -48.00
N CYS A 190 -2.89 -12.58 -48.21
CA CYS A 190 -3.26 -12.04 -49.52
C CYS A 190 -2.37 -10.84 -49.90
N PRO A 191 -2.30 -10.47 -51.19
CA PRO A 191 -1.47 -9.34 -51.65
C PRO A 191 -1.78 -8.01 -50.93
N GLU A 192 -2.99 -7.85 -50.41
CA GLU A 192 -3.37 -6.70 -49.58
C GLU A 192 -2.54 -6.61 -48.29
N GLY A 193 -1.98 -7.72 -47.79
CA GLY A 193 -1.08 -7.73 -46.63
C GLY A 193 0.40 -7.44 -46.96
N ASP A 194 0.77 -7.36 -48.24
CA ASP A 194 2.16 -7.07 -48.64
C ASP A 194 2.56 -5.66 -48.15
N GLY A 195 3.65 -5.57 -47.39
CA GLY A 195 4.12 -4.31 -46.79
C GLY A 195 3.54 -3.98 -45.41
N TRP A 196 2.61 -4.78 -44.89
CA TRP A 196 2.01 -4.62 -43.55
C TRP A 196 2.54 -5.65 -42.54
N GLU A 197 3.65 -6.34 -42.86
CA GLU A 197 4.13 -7.47 -42.07
C GLU A 197 4.45 -7.09 -40.63
N ALA A 198 5.00 -5.89 -40.40
CA ALA A 198 5.33 -5.40 -39.06
C ALA A 198 4.08 -5.23 -38.19
N GLU A 199 3.04 -4.58 -38.70
CA GLU A 199 1.79 -4.38 -37.99
C GLU A 199 1.06 -5.72 -37.80
N ILE A 200 1.09 -6.59 -38.82
CA ILE A 200 0.56 -7.95 -38.74
C ILE A 200 1.26 -8.71 -37.60
N ASN A 201 2.57 -8.62 -37.48
CA ASN A 201 3.36 -9.29 -36.44
C ASN A 201 3.15 -8.71 -35.04
N SER A 202 2.57 -7.51 -34.92
CA SER A 202 2.22 -6.90 -33.63
C SER A 202 0.88 -7.38 -33.06
N VAL A 203 0.01 -7.96 -33.88
CA VAL A 203 -1.38 -8.32 -33.50
C VAL A 203 -1.49 -9.74 -32.95
N ALA A 204 -2.22 -9.91 -31.84
CA ALA A 204 -2.60 -11.20 -31.28
C ALA A 204 -4.11 -11.30 -31.02
N VAL A 205 -4.61 -12.54 -31.10
CA VAL A 205 -5.84 -12.92 -30.41
C VAL A 205 -5.48 -13.29 -28.98
N TYR A 206 -6.27 -12.84 -28.01
CA TYR A 206 -6.06 -13.21 -26.62
C TYR A 206 -7.37 -13.64 -25.96
N GLY A 207 -7.24 -14.47 -24.94
CA GLY A 207 -8.31 -14.86 -24.03
C GLY A 207 -8.08 -14.27 -22.65
N TYR A 208 -9.15 -14.05 -21.91
CA TYR A 208 -9.11 -13.50 -20.55
C TYR A 208 -10.24 -14.05 -19.69
N GLY A 209 -10.08 -13.91 -18.38
CA GLY A 209 -10.96 -14.41 -17.32
C GLY A 209 -11.21 -15.91 -17.40
N GLY A 210 -10.41 -16.65 -18.18
CA GLY A 210 -10.67 -18.02 -18.61
C GLY A 210 -12.00 -18.23 -19.34
N GLN A 211 -12.60 -17.17 -19.93
CA GLN A 211 -13.97 -17.18 -20.44
C GLN A 211 -14.17 -16.46 -21.76
N TYR A 212 -13.43 -15.39 -22.03
CA TYR A 212 -13.73 -14.45 -23.11
C TYR A 212 -12.50 -14.21 -23.99
N GLN A 213 -12.72 -13.58 -25.15
CA GLN A 213 -11.67 -13.33 -26.14
C GLN A 213 -11.86 -12.00 -26.87
N CYS A 214 -10.74 -11.35 -27.17
CA CYS A 214 -10.63 -10.10 -27.91
C CYS A 214 -9.36 -10.10 -28.79
N THR A 215 -9.11 -9.00 -29.49
CA THR A 215 -7.89 -8.73 -30.26
C THR A 215 -7.12 -7.58 -29.62
N GLY A 216 -5.80 -7.54 -29.82
CA GLY A 216 -5.00 -6.36 -29.50
C GLY A 216 -3.62 -6.41 -30.16
N GLN A 217 -2.78 -5.45 -29.85
CA GLN A 217 -1.49 -5.22 -30.51
C GLN A 217 -0.43 -4.66 -29.58
N LEU A 218 0.83 -5.02 -29.81
CA LEU A 218 1.96 -4.38 -29.13
C LEU A 218 2.24 -2.99 -29.69
N LEU A 219 2.56 -2.06 -28.79
CA LEU A 219 2.92 -0.69 -29.09
C LEU A 219 4.35 -0.39 -28.64
N ASN A 220 5.10 0.33 -29.46
CA ASN A 220 6.42 0.85 -29.11
C ASN A 220 6.30 2.07 -28.16
N ASN A 221 7.35 2.39 -27.42
CA ASN A 221 7.41 3.57 -26.55
C ASN A 221 8.68 4.39 -26.81
N THR A 222 8.71 5.64 -26.35
CA THR A 222 9.83 6.57 -26.63
C THR A 222 11.15 6.17 -25.99
N ALA A 223 11.13 5.28 -24.97
CA ALA A 223 12.33 4.69 -24.40
C ALA A 223 12.94 3.58 -25.28
N LYS A 224 12.18 3.04 -26.25
CA LYS A 224 12.60 1.97 -27.17
C LYS A 224 13.20 0.76 -26.46
N ASN A 225 12.66 0.43 -25.29
CA ASN A 225 13.20 -0.57 -24.37
C ASN A 225 12.63 -1.98 -24.55
N GLY A 226 11.85 -2.21 -25.61
CA GLY A 226 11.19 -3.49 -25.88
C GLY A 226 10.12 -3.89 -24.87
N LYS A 227 9.69 -3.00 -23.94
CA LYS A 227 8.63 -3.32 -22.97
C LYS A 227 7.36 -3.74 -23.69
N PRO A 228 6.80 -4.93 -23.39
CA PRO A 228 5.69 -5.53 -24.13
C PRO A 228 4.34 -4.91 -23.77
N ILE A 229 4.17 -3.61 -24.08
CA ILE A 229 2.93 -2.85 -23.87
C ILE A 229 1.92 -3.26 -24.94
N PHE A 230 0.80 -3.82 -24.50
CA PHE A 230 -0.26 -4.35 -25.34
C PHE A 230 -1.54 -3.52 -25.20
N SER A 231 -2.02 -3.00 -26.32
CA SER A 231 -3.24 -2.21 -26.42
C SER A 231 -4.43 -3.07 -26.83
N THR A 232 -5.56 -2.83 -26.16
CA THR A 232 -6.86 -3.47 -26.40
C THR A 232 -7.99 -2.50 -26.00
N ALA A 233 -9.25 -2.94 -26.08
CA ALA A 233 -10.40 -2.17 -25.65
C ALA A 233 -10.73 -2.32 -24.15
N ASN A 234 -11.27 -1.25 -23.54
CA ASN A 234 -11.75 -1.26 -22.14
C ASN A 234 -12.93 -2.25 -21.96
N HIS A 235 -13.89 -2.26 -22.88
CA HIS A 235 -15.05 -3.16 -22.82
C HIS A 235 -14.69 -4.66 -22.92
N CYS A 236 -13.42 -5.00 -23.22
CA CYS A 236 -12.91 -6.36 -23.08
C CYS A 236 -12.70 -6.79 -21.61
N GLY A 237 -13.31 -6.08 -20.65
CA GLY A 237 -13.51 -6.55 -19.27
C GLY A 237 -12.79 -5.73 -18.20
N PHE A 238 -12.29 -4.55 -18.56
CA PHE A 238 -11.79 -3.55 -17.62
C PHE A 238 -12.95 -2.70 -17.08
N THR A 239 -12.85 -2.33 -15.81
CA THR A 239 -13.84 -1.57 -15.07
C THR A 239 -13.19 -0.36 -14.41
N VAL A 240 -13.79 0.82 -14.54
CA VAL A 240 -13.24 2.04 -13.91
C VAL A 240 -13.28 1.94 -12.39
N GLY A 241 -12.26 2.45 -11.73
CA GLY A 241 -12.20 2.58 -10.28
C GLY A 241 -11.93 1.27 -9.53
N ASN A 242 -11.58 0.18 -10.22
CA ASN A 242 -11.26 -1.09 -9.56
C ASN A 242 -9.95 -1.69 -10.07
N THR A 243 -8.83 -1.12 -9.60
CA THR A 243 -7.48 -1.50 -10.01
C THR A 243 -7.15 -2.96 -9.68
N SER A 244 -7.55 -3.46 -8.51
CA SER A 244 -7.32 -4.86 -8.12
C SER A 244 -8.07 -5.84 -9.03
N ALA A 245 -9.34 -5.58 -9.34
CA ALA A 245 -10.10 -6.41 -10.28
C ALA A 245 -9.53 -6.34 -11.71
N ASN A 246 -9.14 -5.15 -12.18
CA ASN A 246 -8.49 -4.96 -13.47
C ASN A 246 -7.14 -5.69 -13.55
N GLN A 247 -6.41 -5.73 -12.44
CA GLN A 247 -5.14 -6.43 -12.36
C GLN A 247 -5.34 -7.96 -12.33
N ASN A 248 -6.32 -8.49 -11.60
CA ASN A 248 -6.68 -9.92 -11.70
C ASN A 248 -7.15 -10.27 -13.13
N HIS A 249 -7.91 -9.37 -13.74
CA HIS A 249 -8.33 -9.49 -15.12
C HIS A 249 -7.12 -9.54 -16.07
N ALA A 250 -6.16 -8.63 -15.99
CA ALA A 250 -4.93 -8.65 -16.79
C ALA A 250 -4.08 -9.91 -16.52
N ALA A 251 -3.96 -10.34 -15.27
CA ALA A 251 -3.23 -11.55 -14.88
C ALA A 251 -3.79 -12.83 -15.52
N SER A 252 -5.08 -12.82 -15.88
CA SER A 252 -5.76 -13.93 -16.54
C SER A 252 -5.53 -14.03 -18.06
N PHE A 253 -4.82 -13.06 -18.65
CA PHE A 253 -4.64 -12.98 -20.09
C PHE A 253 -3.83 -14.17 -20.61
N PHE A 254 -4.22 -14.67 -21.77
CA PHE A 254 -3.47 -15.64 -22.55
C PHE A 254 -3.46 -15.22 -24.00
N PHE A 255 -2.30 -15.18 -24.64
CA PHE A 255 -2.14 -14.68 -26.01
C PHE A 255 -1.74 -15.81 -26.97
N LEU A 256 -2.27 -15.76 -28.19
CA LEU A 256 -1.86 -16.61 -29.30
C LEU A 256 -1.39 -15.74 -30.47
N TRP A 257 -0.08 -15.72 -30.69
CA TRP A 257 0.57 -15.00 -31.78
C TRP A 257 0.48 -15.79 -33.09
N ASN A 258 0.63 -15.06 -34.19
CA ASN A 258 0.75 -15.60 -35.56
C ASN A 258 -0.38 -16.53 -36.00
N TYR A 259 -1.56 -16.40 -35.37
CA TYR A 259 -2.73 -17.18 -35.72
C TYR A 259 -3.37 -16.66 -37.02
N GLN A 260 -2.92 -17.17 -38.16
CA GLN A 260 -3.32 -16.67 -39.49
C GLN A 260 -3.32 -17.76 -40.56
N SER A 261 -4.03 -17.51 -41.67
CA SER A 261 -3.98 -18.40 -42.84
C SER A 261 -2.59 -18.38 -43.46
N GLN A 262 -2.07 -19.55 -43.83
CA GLN A 262 -0.75 -19.68 -44.48
C GLN A 262 -0.79 -19.38 -45.99
N THR A 263 -1.99 -19.26 -46.56
CA THR A 263 -2.21 -18.97 -47.98
C THR A 263 -3.36 -17.99 -48.12
N CYS A 264 -3.29 -17.10 -49.10
CA CYS A 264 -4.43 -16.26 -49.47
C CYS A 264 -5.63 -17.10 -49.89
N ARG A 265 -6.71 -17.05 -49.11
CA ARG A 265 -8.00 -17.61 -49.53
C ARG A 265 -8.80 -16.47 -50.16
N ALA A 266 -9.22 -16.67 -51.41
CA ALA A 266 -9.88 -15.61 -52.18
C ALA A 266 -11.04 -14.96 -51.39
N PRO A 267 -11.02 -13.64 -51.16
CA PRO A 267 -12.11 -12.93 -50.51
C PRO A 267 -13.46 -13.19 -51.21
N GLY A 268 -14.52 -13.29 -50.42
CA GLY A 268 -15.86 -13.69 -50.86
C GLY A 268 -16.04 -15.19 -51.10
N SER A 269 -14.97 -15.99 -51.20
CA SER A 269 -15.07 -17.43 -51.46
C SER A 269 -15.50 -18.25 -50.23
N SER A 270 -16.02 -19.45 -50.48
CA SER A 270 -16.34 -20.41 -49.40
C SER A 270 -15.11 -20.81 -48.58
N GLN A 271 -13.91 -20.78 -49.18
CA GLN A 271 -12.66 -21.08 -48.50
C GLN A 271 -12.30 -19.99 -47.49
N SER A 272 -12.44 -18.71 -47.87
CA SER A 272 -12.21 -17.58 -46.94
C SER A 272 -13.18 -17.63 -45.75
N GLY A 273 -14.45 -18.01 -45.99
CA GLY A 273 -15.44 -18.18 -44.93
C GLY A 273 -15.33 -19.48 -44.09
N THR A 274 -14.27 -20.28 -44.28
CA THR A 274 -14.04 -21.52 -43.52
C THR A 274 -13.05 -21.27 -42.37
N PRO A 275 -13.38 -21.57 -41.11
CA PRO A 275 -12.43 -21.43 -40.01
C PRO A 275 -11.17 -22.30 -40.15
N ILE A 276 -10.02 -21.78 -39.72
CA ILE A 276 -8.80 -22.60 -39.52
C ILE A 276 -8.69 -23.08 -38.06
N SER A 277 -8.03 -24.21 -37.84
CA SER A 277 -7.82 -24.75 -36.48
C SER A 277 -6.70 -24.00 -35.76
N LYS A 278 -6.84 -23.80 -34.45
CA LYS A 278 -5.80 -23.22 -33.57
C LYS A 278 -4.73 -24.24 -33.15
N THR A 279 -4.96 -25.54 -33.37
CA THR A 279 -4.07 -26.63 -32.92
C THR A 279 -2.68 -26.60 -33.52
N SER A 280 -2.51 -26.07 -34.73
CA SER A 280 -1.22 -25.95 -35.40
C SER A 280 -0.40 -24.74 -34.94
N PHE A 281 -0.92 -23.92 -34.01
CA PHE A 281 -0.29 -22.70 -33.54
C PHE A 281 0.14 -22.83 -32.06
N ASN A 282 1.45 -22.64 -31.84
CA ASN A 282 2.08 -22.83 -30.53
C ASN A 282 2.77 -21.57 -29.99
N ASN A 283 2.70 -20.44 -30.69
CA ASN A 283 3.30 -19.18 -30.24
C ASN A 283 2.40 -18.55 -29.17
N ARG A 284 2.62 -18.97 -27.93
CA ARG A 284 1.71 -18.77 -26.80
C ARG A 284 2.44 -18.13 -25.63
N GLN A 285 1.71 -17.37 -24.83
CA GLN A 285 2.19 -16.71 -23.61
C GLN A 285 1.00 -16.38 -22.70
N SER A 286 1.26 -16.06 -21.43
CA SER A 286 0.20 -15.80 -20.44
C SER A 286 0.62 -14.80 -19.38
N GLY A 287 -0.37 -14.10 -18.84
CA GLY A 287 -0.24 -13.13 -17.75
C GLY A 287 0.19 -11.76 -18.22
N ALA A 288 -0.38 -10.74 -17.60
CA ALA A 288 -0.03 -9.35 -17.80
C ALA A 288 -0.30 -8.52 -16.53
N THR A 289 0.36 -7.37 -16.45
CA THR A 289 0.14 -6.30 -15.48
C THR A 289 -0.79 -5.25 -16.10
N TYR A 290 -1.80 -4.82 -15.37
CA TYR A 290 -2.68 -3.72 -15.77
C TYR A 290 -1.92 -2.40 -15.71
N LEU A 291 -1.99 -1.61 -16.79
CA LEU A 291 -1.35 -0.29 -16.84
C LEU A 291 -2.39 0.84 -16.78
N ALA A 292 -3.35 0.83 -17.71
CA ALA A 292 -4.35 1.88 -17.81
C ALA A 292 -5.61 1.43 -18.56
N SER A 293 -6.74 2.08 -18.29
CA SER A 293 -7.94 1.95 -19.11
C SER A 293 -8.84 3.18 -18.98
N ASN A 294 -9.62 3.46 -20.02
CA ASN A 294 -10.60 4.54 -19.99
C ASN A 294 -11.81 4.19 -20.85
N PRO A 295 -13.02 4.12 -20.29
CA PRO A 295 -14.22 3.76 -21.04
C PRO A 295 -14.66 4.85 -22.02
N THR A 296 -14.23 6.10 -21.82
CA THR A 296 -14.67 7.24 -22.65
C THR A 296 -14.21 7.13 -24.10
N SER A 297 -12.97 6.66 -24.28
CA SER A 297 -12.41 6.30 -25.60
C SER A 297 -12.20 4.79 -25.72
N ASP A 298 -12.76 4.02 -24.79
CA ASP A 298 -12.74 2.57 -24.75
C ASP A 298 -11.35 1.92 -24.92
N PHE A 299 -10.27 2.54 -24.43
CA PHE A 299 -8.92 1.95 -24.52
C PHE A 299 -8.53 1.23 -23.22
N ALA A 300 -7.68 0.22 -23.35
CA ALA A 300 -6.95 -0.38 -22.23
C ALA A 300 -5.52 -0.76 -22.64
N LEU A 301 -4.61 -0.69 -21.67
CA LEU A 301 -3.21 -1.04 -21.77
C LEU A 301 -2.84 -2.06 -20.69
N VAL A 302 -2.09 -3.08 -21.09
CA VAL A 302 -1.44 -4.04 -20.19
C VAL A 302 0.02 -4.23 -20.58
N GLU A 303 0.89 -4.55 -19.63
CA GLU A 303 2.27 -4.99 -19.87
C GLU A 303 2.32 -6.51 -19.71
N LEU A 304 2.79 -7.23 -20.72
CA LEU A 304 2.90 -8.69 -20.62
C LEU A 304 3.96 -9.07 -19.58
N ASN A 305 3.73 -10.15 -18.84
CA ASN A 305 4.64 -10.58 -17.78
C ASN A 305 6.05 -10.97 -18.26
N GLN A 306 6.19 -11.24 -19.56
CA GLN A 306 7.43 -11.60 -20.23
C GLN A 306 7.39 -11.03 -21.65
N THR A 307 8.53 -10.56 -22.15
CA THR A 307 8.70 -10.22 -23.56
C THR A 307 8.40 -11.45 -24.42
N PRO A 308 7.63 -11.33 -25.53
CA PRO A 308 7.40 -12.44 -26.44
C PRO A 308 8.71 -13.07 -26.90
N SER A 309 8.74 -14.40 -27.02
CA SER A 309 9.93 -15.11 -27.51
C SER A 309 10.37 -14.53 -28.87
N PRO A 310 11.67 -14.23 -29.08
CA PRO A 310 12.18 -13.77 -30.37
C PRO A 310 11.82 -14.73 -31.53
N SER A 311 11.69 -16.03 -31.24
CA SER A 311 11.28 -17.03 -32.23
C SER A 311 9.86 -16.85 -32.77
N TYR A 312 9.02 -16.05 -32.09
CA TYR A 312 7.69 -15.71 -32.56
C TYR A 312 7.73 -14.64 -33.65
N GLY A 313 8.83 -13.88 -33.79
CA GLY A 313 8.92 -12.79 -34.78
C GLY A 313 7.87 -11.71 -34.58
N VAL A 314 7.51 -11.44 -33.32
CA VAL A 314 6.53 -10.42 -32.94
C VAL A 314 7.18 -9.04 -33.00
N GLU A 315 6.43 -8.05 -33.47
CA GLU A 315 6.89 -6.67 -33.63
C GLU A 315 6.01 -5.68 -32.83
N TYR A 316 6.47 -4.45 -32.70
CA TYR A 316 5.84 -3.39 -31.91
C TYR A 316 5.41 -2.27 -32.84
N SER A 317 4.10 -2.02 -32.91
CA SER A 317 3.57 -0.96 -33.76
C SER A 317 4.03 0.42 -33.29
N GLY A 318 4.39 1.27 -34.26
CA GLY A 318 4.53 2.71 -34.03
C GLY A 318 3.18 3.37 -33.80
N TRP A 319 3.17 4.63 -33.41
CA TRP A 319 1.93 5.37 -33.15
C TRP A 319 1.98 6.84 -33.59
N ASP A 320 0.81 7.40 -33.86
CA ASP A 320 0.56 8.80 -34.20
C ASP A 320 -0.59 9.34 -33.33
N ARG A 321 -0.28 10.31 -32.47
CA ARG A 321 -1.26 10.94 -31.58
C ARG A 321 -1.76 12.30 -32.09
N SER A 322 -1.55 12.60 -33.38
CA SER A 322 -2.02 13.82 -34.00
C SER A 322 -3.55 13.94 -33.92
N ASP A 323 -4.03 15.10 -33.51
CA ASP A 323 -5.47 15.38 -33.34
C ASP A 323 -6.12 15.75 -34.69
N ILE A 324 -5.88 14.91 -35.71
CA ILE A 324 -6.41 15.08 -37.08
C ILE A 324 -7.08 13.80 -37.54
N ALA A 325 -8.16 13.93 -38.32
CA ALA A 325 -8.76 12.77 -38.97
C ALA A 325 -7.82 12.28 -40.08
N PRO A 326 -7.45 10.99 -40.11
CA PRO A 326 -6.62 10.44 -41.18
C PRO A 326 -7.41 10.38 -42.49
N ASN A 327 -6.71 10.49 -43.62
CA ASN A 327 -7.33 10.45 -44.96
C ASN A 327 -7.67 9.04 -45.43
N SER A 328 -7.23 8.02 -44.70
CA SER A 328 -7.39 6.60 -44.99
C SER A 328 -6.89 5.80 -43.78
N ALA A 329 -7.30 4.54 -43.66
CA ALA A 329 -6.87 3.69 -42.55
C ALA A 329 -6.90 2.19 -42.88
N VAL A 330 -6.16 1.41 -42.10
CA VAL A 330 -6.06 -0.05 -42.22
C VAL A 330 -6.28 -0.68 -40.86
N ALA A 331 -7.12 -1.72 -40.79
CA ALA A 331 -7.36 -2.50 -39.58
C ALA A 331 -6.80 -3.92 -39.74
N ILE A 332 -6.13 -4.42 -38.71
CA ILE A 332 -5.62 -5.80 -38.64
C ILE A 332 -6.20 -6.45 -37.39
N HIS A 333 -6.98 -7.50 -37.57
CA HIS A 333 -7.89 -7.97 -36.52
C HIS A 333 -8.17 -9.47 -36.58
N HIS A 334 -8.78 -10.02 -35.52
CA HIS A 334 -9.26 -11.41 -35.48
C HIS A 334 -10.81 -11.46 -35.46
N PRO A 335 -11.48 -11.38 -36.62
CA PRO A 335 -12.94 -11.42 -36.68
C PRO A 335 -13.46 -12.79 -36.24
N ASN A 336 -14.47 -12.78 -35.38
CA ASN A 336 -14.96 -13.94 -34.63
C ASN A 336 -13.86 -14.71 -33.91
N THR A 337 -12.75 -14.04 -33.55
CA THR A 337 -11.53 -14.62 -32.97
C THR A 337 -10.90 -15.72 -33.83
N ASN A 338 -11.13 -15.66 -35.14
CA ASN A 338 -10.58 -16.59 -36.13
C ASN A 338 -9.25 -16.08 -36.73
N ALA A 339 -8.77 -16.68 -37.82
CA ALA A 339 -7.52 -16.30 -38.47
C ALA A 339 -7.43 -14.78 -38.64
N LYS A 340 -6.25 -14.21 -38.40
CA LYS A 340 -5.96 -12.79 -38.58
C LYS A 340 -6.34 -12.31 -39.99
N ARG A 341 -6.98 -11.16 -40.07
CA ARG A 341 -7.48 -10.51 -41.29
C ARG A 341 -7.02 -9.06 -41.37
N ILE A 342 -7.10 -8.49 -42.57
CA ILE A 342 -6.80 -7.08 -42.86
C ILE A 342 -7.97 -6.43 -43.62
N SER A 343 -8.27 -5.18 -43.29
CA SER A 343 -9.36 -4.37 -43.87
C SER A 343 -8.89 -2.95 -44.16
N PHE A 344 -9.39 -2.32 -45.22
CA PHE A 344 -8.94 -1.02 -45.72
C PHE A 344 -10.09 -0.04 -45.90
N GLU A 345 -9.84 1.20 -45.50
CA GLU A 345 -10.63 2.40 -45.75
C GLU A 345 -9.72 3.38 -46.51
N ASN A 346 -10.06 3.72 -47.74
CA ASN A 346 -9.28 4.62 -48.59
C ASN A 346 -9.86 6.03 -48.65
N ASP A 347 -10.98 6.28 -47.98
CA ASP A 347 -11.59 7.60 -47.83
C ASP A 347 -11.29 8.25 -46.45
N PRO A 348 -11.41 9.59 -46.34
CA PRO A 348 -11.14 10.29 -45.09
C PRO A 348 -12.09 9.90 -43.95
N LEU A 349 -11.51 9.57 -42.81
CA LEU A 349 -12.25 9.25 -41.60
C LEU A 349 -12.94 10.49 -41.02
N THR A 350 -13.91 10.26 -40.14
CA THR A 350 -14.58 11.34 -39.40
C THR A 350 -14.35 11.19 -37.91
N ILE A 351 -14.13 12.30 -37.20
CA ILE A 351 -14.10 12.32 -35.73
C ILE A 351 -15.51 12.52 -35.20
N THR A 352 -15.99 11.57 -34.39
CA THR A 352 -17.32 11.55 -33.77
C THR A 352 -17.24 11.01 -32.34
N ASP A 353 -18.33 11.09 -31.57
CA ASP A 353 -18.48 10.20 -30.42
C ASP A 353 -18.87 8.79 -30.87
N TYR A 354 -18.88 7.84 -29.93
CA TYR A 354 -19.27 6.46 -30.22
C TYR A 354 -20.72 6.36 -30.72
N SER A 355 -20.95 5.53 -31.74
CA SER A 355 -22.28 5.24 -32.30
C SER A 355 -23.06 6.48 -32.78
N THR A 356 -22.37 7.55 -33.17
CA THR A 356 -22.96 8.75 -33.76
C THR A 356 -22.20 9.19 -35.01
N SER A 357 -22.90 9.84 -35.93
CA SER A 357 -22.34 10.45 -37.14
C SER A 357 -22.13 11.97 -37.01
N VAL A 358 -22.34 12.53 -35.82
CA VAL A 358 -22.19 13.97 -35.55
C VAL A 358 -20.70 14.33 -35.48
N ARG A 359 -20.26 15.27 -36.32
CA ARG A 359 -18.87 15.73 -36.38
C ARG A 359 -18.55 16.70 -35.23
N GLY A 360 -17.41 16.53 -34.57
CA GLY A 360 -16.95 17.41 -33.48
C GLY A 360 -15.62 17.00 -32.87
N GLN A 361 -15.28 17.55 -31.68
CA GLN A 361 -14.19 17.04 -30.83
C GLN A 361 -14.65 15.74 -30.15
N GLY A 362 -14.78 14.69 -30.95
CA GLY A 362 -15.28 13.39 -30.51
C GLY A 362 -14.18 12.46 -29.99
N THR A 363 -14.62 11.42 -29.30
CA THR A 363 -13.76 10.39 -28.68
C THR A 363 -13.28 9.30 -29.65
N HIS A 364 -13.91 9.19 -30.83
CA HIS A 364 -13.73 8.07 -31.76
C HIS A 364 -13.44 8.50 -33.21
N LEU A 365 -12.69 7.68 -33.93
CA LEU A 365 -12.59 7.70 -35.39
C LEU A 365 -13.69 6.79 -35.94
N MET A 366 -14.57 7.36 -36.74
CA MET A 366 -15.59 6.63 -37.47
C MET A 366 -15.08 6.26 -38.85
N ILE A 367 -15.11 4.96 -39.15
CA ILE A 367 -15.03 4.39 -40.48
C ILE A 367 -16.46 4.34 -41.00
N ALA A 368 -16.77 5.08 -42.06
CA ALA A 368 -18.14 5.18 -42.55
C ALA A 368 -18.59 3.89 -43.24
N ASP A 369 -17.69 3.34 -44.06
CA ASP A 369 -17.87 2.12 -44.82
C ASP A 369 -16.50 1.56 -45.24
N TRP A 370 -16.26 0.26 -45.03
CA TRP A 370 -15.00 -0.34 -45.44
C TRP A 370 -14.94 -0.57 -46.95
N ASP A 371 -13.91 -0.08 -47.64
CA ASP A 371 -13.67 -0.37 -49.06
C ASP A 371 -13.29 -1.84 -49.32
N ILE A 372 -12.48 -2.40 -48.42
CA ILE A 372 -12.00 -3.78 -48.50
C ILE A 372 -12.07 -4.42 -47.13
N GLY A 373 -12.71 -5.59 -47.05
CA GLY A 373 -12.88 -6.30 -45.78
C GLY A 373 -13.99 -5.70 -44.94
N THR A 374 -13.95 -5.94 -43.64
CA THR A 374 -14.91 -5.47 -42.64
C THR A 374 -14.35 -5.77 -41.24
N THR A 375 -15.06 -5.42 -40.17
CA THR A 375 -14.81 -6.02 -38.85
C THR A 375 -15.99 -6.86 -38.40
N GLU A 376 -15.78 -7.72 -37.41
CA GLU A 376 -16.84 -8.53 -36.80
C GLU A 376 -16.53 -8.75 -35.32
N ARG A 377 -17.49 -9.27 -34.53
CA ARG A 377 -17.28 -9.58 -33.10
C ARG A 377 -15.94 -10.25 -32.84
N GLY A 378 -15.23 -9.86 -31.78
CA GLY A 378 -13.91 -10.42 -31.43
C GLY A 378 -12.76 -9.66 -32.06
N SER A 379 -13.04 -8.80 -33.06
CA SER A 379 -12.12 -7.76 -33.51
C SER A 379 -11.94 -6.67 -32.46
N SER A 380 -12.85 -6.55 -31.48
CA SER A 380 -12.76 -5.61 -30.35
C SER A 380 -11.33 -5.52 -29.79
N GLY A 381 -10.83 -4.29 -29.67
CA GLY A 381 -9.46 -3.97 -29.25
C GLY A 381 -8.40 -3.99 -30.35
N SER A 382 -8.72 -4.44 -31.57
CA SER A 382 -7.78 -4.41 -32.70
C SER A 382 -7.38 -3.00 -33.11
N GLY A 383 -6.13 -2.84 -33.53
CA GLY A 383 -5.61 -1.55 -33.95
C GLY A 383 -6.11 -1.06 -35.30
N LEU A 384 -6.05 0.25 -35.45
CA LEU A 384 -6.21 1.00 -36.68
C LEU A 384 -4.92 1.75 -36.95
N TRP A 385 -4.39 1.61 -38.16
CA TRP A 385 -3.19 2.29 -38.61
C TRP A 385 -3.53 3.28 -39.72
N ASN A 386 -2.83 4.42 -39.74
CA ASN A 386 -2.80 5.29 -40.92
C ASN A 386 -1.87 4.68 -41.99
N PHE A 387 -1.87 5.24 -43.21
CA PHE A 387 -1.01 4.76 -44.30
C PHE A 387 0.49 5.05 -44.12
N ASP A 388 0.88 5.78 -43.07
CA ASP A 388 2.27 5.91 -42.64
C ASP A 388 2.67 4.76 -41.68
N HIS A 389 1.83 3.72 -41.55
CA HIS A 389 2.03 2.55 -40.69
C HIS A 389 2.05 2.88 -39.19
N LEU A 390 1.33 3.92 -38.77
CA LEU A 390 1.26 4.35 -37.37
C LEU A 390 -0.12 4.09 -36.76
N PHE A 391 -0.13 3.45 -35.59
CA PHE A 391 -1.33 3.19 -34.80
C PHE A 391 -1.98 4.51 -34.37
N ILE A 392 -3.29 4.63 -34.58
CA ILE A 392 -4.08 5.85 -34.34
C ILE A 392 -5.31 5.59 -33.44
N GLY A 393 -5.60 4.33 -33.11
CA GLY A 393 -6.72 3.98 -32.24
C GLY A 393 -7.05 2.48 -32.26
N GLN A 394 -7.91 2.05 -31.33
CA GLN A 394 -8.34 0.65 -31.17
C GLN A 394 -9.85 0.49 -31.34
N LEU A 395 -10.30 -0.65 -31.87
CA LEU A 395 -11.72 -0.89 -32.18
C LEU A 395 -12.55 -0.96 -30.89
N HIS A 396 -13.54 -0.07 -30.78
CA HIS A 396 -14.61 -0.18 -29.79
C HIS A 396 -15.71 -1.09 -30.32
N GLY A 397 -16.22 -0.80 -31.52
CA GLY A 397 -17.23 -1.62 -32.17
C GLY A 397 -17.96 -0.88 -33.28
N GLY A 398 -19.00 -1.51 -33.83
CA GLY A 398 -19.81 -0.96 -34.90
C GLY A 398 -20.78 -1.98 -35.48
N ALA A 399 -21.43 -1.61 -36.58
CA ALA A 399 -22.46 -2.41 -37.25
C ALA A 399 -21.95 -3.10 -38.53
N ALA A 400 -20.70 -2.84 -38.92
CA ALA A 400 -20.04 -3.46 -40.04
C ALA A 400 -20.09 -5.00 -39.92
N ALA A 401 -20.43 -5.66 -41.02
CA ALA A 401 -20.34 -7.12 -41.15
C ALA A 401 -20.37 -7.51 -42.62
N CYS A 402 -19.91 -8.72 -42.96
CA CYS A 402 -20.03 -9.17 -44.34
C CYS A 402 -21.49 -9.16 -44.83
N GLY A 403 -21.75 -8.39 -45.88
CA GLY A 403 -23.07 -8.21 -46.47
C GLY A 403 -23.75 -6.88 -46.10
N ASN A 404 -23.10 -6.03 -45.31
CA ASN A 404 -23.43 -4.61 -45.14
C ASN A 404 -22.13 -3.78 -45.10
N ASP A 405 -22.28 -2.47 -45.30
CA ASP A 405 -21.18 -1.50 -45.24
C ASP A 405 -21.50 -0.44 -44.16
N GLU A 406 -22.02 -0.87 -43.01
CA GLU A 406 -22.36 0.04 -41.90
C GLU A 406 -21.10 0.45 -41.11
N PRO A 407 -21.15 1.55 -40.33
CA PRO A 407 -19.94 2.13 -39.72
C PRO A 407 -19.33 1.31 -38.58
N ASP A 408 -18.02 1.53 -38.38
CA ASP A 408 -17.23 1.12 -37.20
C ASP A 408 -16.61 2.34 -36.49
N TRP A 409 -16.38 2.23 -35.17
CA TRP A 409 -15.79 3.26 -34.34
C TRP A 409 -14.56 2.74 -33.59
N TYR A 410 -13.45 3.49 -33.72
CA TYR A 410 -12.19 3.24 -33.05
C TYR A 410 -11.92 4.34 -32.01
N GLY A 411 -11.65 3.96 -30.77
CA GLY A 411 -11.20 4.87 -29.74
C GLY A 411 -9.92 5.57 -30.15
N ARG A 412 -9.89 6.90 -30.08
CA ARG A 412 -8.78 7.71 -30.61
C ARG A 412 -7.57 7.66 -29.71
N LEU A 413 -6.37 7.39 -30.25
CA LEU A 413 -5.13 7.56 -29.50
C LEU A 413 -4.95 9.02 -29.05
N ALA A 414 -5.23 9.99 -29.93
CA ALA A 414 -5.13 11.41 -29.60
C ALA A 414 -5.96 11.80 -28.35
N TYR A 415 -7.16 11.20 -28.20
CA TYR A 415 -7.99 11.39 -27.01
C TYR A 415 -7.41 10.62 -25.81
N SER A 416 -7.11 9.33 -25.99
CA SER A 416 -6.58 8.42 -24.97
C SER A 416 -5.22 8.87 -24.40
N TRP A 417 -4.48 9.71 -25.12
CA TRP A 417 -3.12 10.13 -24.76
C TRP A 417 -3.07 10.84 -23.41
N ASN A 418 -3.93 11.84 -23.18
CA ASN A 418 -3.85 12.71 -22.01
C ASN A 418 -5.22 13.03 -21.37
N ASN A 419 -6.32 12.44 -21.85
CA ASN A 419 -7.62 12.60 -21.20
C ASN A 419 -7.80 11.51 -20.13
N GLY A 420 -7.53 11.89 -18.88
CA GLY A 420 -7.59 11.04 -17.68
C GLY A 420 -7.00 11.79 -16.48
N ASN A 421 -7.40 11.44 -15.27
CA ASN A 421 -6.98 12.15 -14.05
C ASN A 421 -5.56 11.73 -13.61
N ASP A 422 -5.13 10.53 -13.99
CA ASP A 422 -3.90 9.89 -13.52
C ASP A 422 -3.27 9.01 -14.63
N ALA A 423 -2.16 8.35 -14.31
CA ALA A 423 -1.49 7.42 -15.22
C ALA A 423 -2.34 6.18 -15.55
N GLN A 424 -3.27 5.76 -14.68
CA GLN A 424 -4.13 4.59 -14.89
C GLN A 424 -5.31 4.86 -15.83
N SER A 425 -5.50 6.11 -16.27
CA SER A 425 -6.61 6.53 -17.14
C SER A 425 -6.18 7.18 -18.46
N ARG A 426 -4.88 7.18 -18.78
CA ARG A 426 -4.32 7.76 -20.03
C ARG A 426 -3.08 7.00 -20.54
N MET A 427 -2.74 7.16 -21.82
CA MET A 427 -1.65 6.40 -22.47
C MET A 427 -0.27 7.08 -22.42
N LYS A 428 -0.17 8.40 -22.19
CA LYS A 428 1.11 9.13 -22.31
C LYS A 428 2.19 8.61 -21.35
N ASP A 429 1.82 8.26 -20.12
CA ASP A 429 2.79 7.89 -19.07
C ASP A 429 3.48 6.56 -19.43
N TRP A 430 2.83 5.74 -20.26
CA TRP A 430 3.31 4.43 -20.70
C TRP A 430 3.97 4.45 -22.08
N LEU A 431 3.45 5.24 -23.03
CA LEU A 431 3.97 5.32 -24.40
C LEU A 431 5.06 6.38 -24.58
N ASP A 432 5.08 7.42 -23.74
CA ASP A 432 6.15 8.43 -23.67
C ASP A 432 6.70 8.60 -22.23
N PRO A 433 7.27 7.54 -21.63
CA PRO A 433 7.74 7.56 -20.24
C PRO A 433 8.91 8.54 -20.02
N LEU A 434 9.60 8.94 -21.10
CA LEU A 434 10.67 9.93 -21.07
C LEU A 434 10.17 11.38 -21.26
N ASN A 435 8.84 11.57 -21.37
CA ASN A 435 8.20 12.87 -21.60
C ASN A 435 8.86 13.67 -22.76
N THR A 436 9.17 12.98 -23.85
CA THR A 436 9.85 13.57 -25.02
C THR A 436 8.98 14.54 -25.79
N GLY A 437 7.65 14.44 -25.64
CA GLY A 437 6.68 15.26 -26.35
C GLY A 437 6.51 14.88 -27.83
N GLN A 438 7.06 13.75 -28.27
CA GLN A 438 6.94 13.29 -29.66
C GLN A 438 5.48 13.12 -30.08
N MET A 439 5.14 13.57 -31.30
CA MET A 439 3.80 13.40 -31.90
C MET A 439 3.64 12.05 -32.59
N THR A 440 4.74 11.52 -33.11
CA THR A 440 4.78 10.23 -33.80
C THR A 440 6.01 9.45 -33.36
N LEU A 441 5.90 8.12 -33.35
CA LEU A 441 6.99 7.20 -33.10
C LEU A 441 6.86 6.01 -34.06
N GLN A 442 7.94 5.66 -34.75
CA GLN A 442 7.95 4.50 -35.66
C GLN A 442 7.94 3.17 -34.88
N GLY A 443 7.46 2.12 -35.54
CA GLY A 443 7.49 0.76 -34.99
C GLY A 443 8.92 0.26 -34.76
N SER A 444 9.03 -0.85 -34.05
CA SER A 444 10.29 -1.52 -33.81
C SER A 444 10.11 -3.03 -33.88
N THR A 445 11.20 -3.75 -34.18
CA THR A 445 11.24 -5.22 -34.10
C THR A 445 11.30 -5.72 -32.65
N GLY A 446 11.05 -4.84 -31.66
CA GLY A 446 11.42 -5.06 -30.28
C GLY A 446 12.94 -5.21 -30.12
N CYS A 447 13.36 -5.85 -29.03
CA CYS A 447 14.74 -6.24 -28.82
C CYS A 447 14.85 -7.52 -27.98
N GLU A 448 16.01 -8.18 -28.06
CA GLU A 448 16.29 -9.41 -27.32
C GLU A 448 16.68 -9.07 -25.88
N ALA A 449 15.68 -9.01 -24.98
CA ALA A 449 15.92 -8.71 -23.57
C ALA A 449 16.85 -9.76 -22.91
N PRO A 450 17.69 -9.35 -21.94
CA PRO A 450 18.54 -10.29 -21.21
C PRO A 450 17.72 -11.31 -20.40
N THR A 451 18.25 -12.52 -20.24
CA THR A 451 17.74 -13.50 -19.26
C THR A 451 18.37 -13.20 -17.90
N VAL A 452 17.53 -13.06 -16.87
CA VAL A 452 17.94 -12.68 -15.52
C VAL A 452 17.45 -13.72 -14.53
N SER A 453 18.29 -14.11 -13.58
CA SER A 453 17.88 -14.82 -12.36
C SER A 453 18.67 -14.31 -11.17
N ILE A 454 18.16 -14.55 -9.96
CA ILE A 454 18.77 -14.11 -8.70
C ILE A 454 19.23 -15.34 -7.94
N THR A 455 20.41 -15.26 -7.32
CA THR A 455 20.91 -16.28 -6.39
C THR A 455 21.19 -15.66 -5.02
N ASN A 456 20.89 -16.40 -3.95
CA ASN A 456 21.23 -16.04 -2.57
C ASN A 456 22.09 -17.16 -1.95
N ASN A 457 23.26 -16.79 -1.43
CA ASN A 457 24.22 -17.71 -0.82
C ASN A 457 24.33 -17.55 0.71
N SER A 458 23.48 -16.73 1.32
CA SER A 458 23.49 -16.41 2.76
C SER A 458 22.45 -17.18 3.56
N SER A 459 22.60 -17.21 4.89
CA SER A 459 21.53 -17.59 5.81
C SER A 459 20.49 -16.49 5.90
N ASN A 460 19.21 -16.87 5.78
CA ASN A 460 18.09 -15.92 5.87
C ASN A 460 17.66 -15.75 7.33
N LYS A 461 18.46 -15.02 8.13
CA LYS A 461 18.18 -14.70 9.52
C LYS A 461 18.17 -13.19 9.73
N VAL A 462 17.32 -12.70 10.64
CA VAL A 462 17.41 -11.34 11.20
C VAL A 462 18.84 -11.05 11.64
N GLY A 463 19.33 -9.88 11.24
CA GLY A 463 20.65 -9.37 11.54
C GLY A 463 21.79 -9.96 10.70
N ASP A 464 21.61 -11.03 9.91
CA ASP A 464 22.67 -11.56 9.05
C ASP A 464 22.91 -10.65 7.83
N LEU A 465 24.16 -10.63 7.30
CA LEU A 465 24.46 -9.96 6.03
C LEU A 465 24.12 -10.89 4.87
N LEU A 466 23.01 -10.60 4.20
CA LEU A 466 22.58 -11.33 3.02
C LEU A 466 23.27 -10.74 1.79
N THR A 467 23.72 -11.61 0.89
CA THR A 467 24.26 -11.21 -0.43
C THR A 467 23.44 -11.84 -1.53
N PHE A 468 22.81 -10.98 -2.33
CA PHE A 468 22.09 -11.38 -3.54
C PHE A 468 22.95 -11.08 -4.76
N GLU A 469 23.05 -12.05 -5.65
CA GLU A 469 23.85 -11.96 -6.87
C GLU A 469 22.95 -12.14 -8.09
N SER A 470 23.16 -11.32 -9.12
CA SER A 470 22.51 -11.49 -10.40
C SER A 470 23.20 -12.54 -11.26
N GLN A 471 22.43 -13.27 -12.05
CA GLN A 471 22.90 -14.18 -13.08
C GLN A 471 22.27 -13.75 -14.40
N VAL A 472 23.08 -13.12 -15.27
CA VAL A 472 22.60 -12.50 -16.51
C VAL A 472 23.23 -13.16 -17.74
N SER A 473 22.43 -13.40 -18.77
CA SER A 473 22.90 -13.87 -20.08
C SER A 473 22.02 -13.36 -21.22
N GLY A 474 22.52 -13.34 -22.47
CA GLY A 474 21.76 -12.86 -23.63
C GLY A 474 21.69 -11.33 -23.73
N GLY A 475 20.89 -10.82 -24.66
CA GLY A 475 20.82 -9.39 -24.99
C GLY A 475 22.14 -8.80 -25.50
N ALA A 476 22.22 -7.47 -25.51
CA ALA A 476 23.36 -6.73 -26.09
C ALA A 476 24.59 -6.63 -25.18
N GLY A 477 24.52 -7.16 -23.96
CA GLY A 477 25.56 -6.96 -22.93
C GLY A 477 25.59 -5.53 -22.38
N GLY A 478 26.60 -5.20 -21.58
CA GLY A 478 26.73 -3.85 -20.98
C GLY A 478 25.59 -3.52 -20.01
N TYR A 479 25.33 -4.43 -19.08
CA TYR A 479 24.16 -4.39 -18.22
C TYR A 479 24.21 -3.32 -17.14
N THR A 480 23.06 -2.72 -16.85
CA THR A 480 22.76 -1.95 -15.64
C THR A 480 21.75 -2.71 -14.80
N TYR A 481 21.80 -2.52 -13.48
CA TYR A 481 21.01 -3.27 -12.50
C TYR A 481 20.15 -2.31 -11.68
N GLN A 482 18.99 -2.76 -11.23
CA GLN A 482 18.13 -2.08 -10.28
C GLN A 482 17.52 -3.14 -9.36
N TRP A 483 17.97 -3.15 -8.10
CA TRP A 483 17.45 -4.00 -7.03
C TRP A 483 16.34 -3.29 -6.27
N ASP A 484 15.31 -4.03 -5.90
CA ASP A 484 14.27 -3.63 -4.96
C ASP A 484 14.16 -4.79 -3.95
N ILE A 485 14.62 -4.58 -2.71
CA ILE A 485 14.87 -5.63 -1.72
C ILE A 485 13.77 -5.75 -0.66
N ASP A 486 12.83 -4.82 -0.61
CA ASP A 486 11.71 -4.83 0.32
C ASP A 486 10.34 -4.69 -0.35
N ASN A 487 10.32 -4.56 -1.67
CA ASN A 487 9.14 -4.46 -2.53
C ASN A 487 8.35 -3.15 -2.32
N ASP A 488 9.06 -2.04 -2.16
CA ASP A 488 8.48 -0.70 -2.01
C ASP A 488 8.41 0.11 -3.33
N ASP A 489 8.78 -0.50 -4.46
CA ASP A 489 8.89 0.09 -5.80
C ASP A 489 10.02 1.12 -5.99
N PHE A 490 10.87 1.31 -4.98
CA PHE A 490 12.10 2.09 -5.07
C PHE A 490 13.31 1.18 -5.34
N ALA A 491 14.35 1.77 -5.95
CA ALA A 491 15.57 1.05 -6.26
C ALA A 491 16.58 1.21 -5.11
N ASP A 492 16.96 0.10 -4.50
CA ASP A 492 17.91 0.03 -3.38
C ASP A 492 19.37 -0.04 -3.81
N GLY A 493 19.64 -0.53 -5.02
CA GLY A 493 21.01 -0.64 -5.50
C GLY A 493 21.13 -0.93 -6.99
N ASN A 494 22.28 -0.53 -7.55
CA ASN A 494 22.51 -0.53 -9.00
C ASN A 494 23.67 -1.41 -9.47
N ASN A 495 24.21 -2.24 -8.58
CA ASN A 495 25.35 -3.13 -8.86
C ASN A 495 24.90 -4.56 -9.21
N GLU A 496 25.81 -5.37 -9.75
CA GLU A 496 25.56 -6.79 -10.09
C GLU A 496 25.16 -7.64 -8.87
N SER A 497 25.55 -7.21 -7.66
CA SER A 497 25.19 -7.81 -6.38
C SER A 497 24.78 -6.74 -5.37
N ILE A 498 23.93 -7.10 -4.42
CA ILE A 498 23.51 -6.23 -3.31
C ILE A 498 23.67 -6.94 -1.97
N GLN A 499 24.07 -6.18 -0.94
CA GLN A 499 24.24 -6.66 0.42
C GLN A 499 23.28 -5.94 1.38
N VAL A 500 22.50 -6.71 2.13
CA VAL A 500 21.41 -6.21 2.98
C VAL A 500 21.38 -6.91 4.34
N ARG A 501 20.97 -6.20 5.40
CA ARG A 501 20.52 -6.79 6.67
C ARG A 501 19.10 -6.37 7.02
N TYR A 502 18.28 -7.34 7.41
CA TYR A 502 16.94 -7.08 7.93
C TYR A 502 16.99 -7.04 9.47
N ALA A 503 16.42 -5.99 10.08
CA ALA A 503 16.32 -5.86 11.54
C ALA A 503 15.10 -6.59 12.12
N GLU A 504 14.21 -7.07 11.25
CA GLU A 504 12.96 -7.74 11.60
C GLU A 504 12.70 -8.90 10.66
N LYS A 505 11.71 -9.71 11.00
CA LYS A 505 11.24 -10.76 10.10
C LYS A 505 10.69 -10.15 8.82
N TYR A 506 11.02 -10.73 7.68
CA TYR A 506 10.58 -10.29 6.37
C TYR A 506 10.09 -11.49 5.56
N ILE A 507 8.92 -11.35 4.95
CA ILE A 507 8.34 -12.37 4.07
C ILE A 507 7.85 -11.63 2.83
N GLY A 508 8.60 -11.75 1.75
CA GLY A 508 8.29 -11.03 0.52
C GLY A 508 9.13 -11.50 -0.65
N ASN A 509 9.16 -10.70 -1.71
CA ASN A 509 10.02 -10.95 -2.85
C ASN A 509 10.96 -9.77 -3.00
N ILE A 510 12.20 -10.09 -3.34
CA ILE A 510 13.10 -9.10 -3.92
C ILE A 510 12.96 -9.13 -5.44
N TYR A 511 13.17 -8.00 -6.07
CA TYR A 511 13.13 -7.83 -7.52
C TYR A 511 14.46 -7.31 -8.03
N LEU A 512 14.85 -7.80 -9.20
CA LEU A 512 15.99 -7.31 -9.94
C LEU A 512 15.53 -7.01 -11.37
N THR A 513 15.69 -5.77 -11.79
CA THR A 513 15.57 -5.37 -13.19
C THR A 513 16.96 -5.16 -13.78
N VAL A 514 17.22 -5.77 -14.94
CA VAL A 514 18.48 -5.63 -15.68
C VAL A 514 18.18 -5.03 -17.04
N THR A 515 18.89 -3.96 -17.39
CA THR A 515 18.79 -3.29 -18.69
C THR A 515 20.10 -3.41 -19.44
N ASP A 516 20.08 -3.76 -20.72
CA ASP A 516 21.30 -3.86 -21.54
C ASP A 516 21.66 -2.54 -22.27
N ALA A 517 22.75 -2.57 -23.04
CA ALA A 517 23.25 -1.41 -23.78
C ALA A 517 22.31 -0.88 -24.90
N GLU A 518 21.31 -1.66 -25.32
CA GLU A 518 20.28 -1.24 -26.29
C GLU A 518 18.99 -0.76 -25.57
N ASN A 519 19.04 -0.59 -24.25
CA ASN A 519 17.94 -0.27 -23.34
C ASN A 519 16.90 -1.39 -23.16
N CYS A 520 17.24 -2.64 -23.46
CA CYS A 520 16.32 -3.77 -23.31
C CYS A 520 16.31 -4.26 -21.88
N ALA A 521 15.13 -4.24 -21.25
CA ALA A 521 14.97 -4.56 -19.84
C ALA A 521 14.29 -5.92 -19.63
N SER A 522 14.70 -6.61 -18.57
CA SER A 522 14.09 -7.85 -18.08
C SER A 522 14.16 -7.88 -16.57
N SER A 523 13.18 -8.49 -15.92
CA SER A 523 13.11 -8.55 -14.45
C SER A 523 12.92 -9.97 -13.95
N SER A 524 13.56 -10.27 -12.82
CA SER A 524 13.37 -11.51 -12.05
C SER A 524 12.97 -11.16 -10.62
N SER A 525 12.30 -12.09 -9.95
CA SER A 525 12.05 -12.04 -8.52
C SER A 525 12.58 -13.29 -7.83
N GLN A 526 12.79 -13.21 -6.53
CA GLN A 526 13.08 -14.35 -5.66
C GLN A 526 12.39 -14.15 -4.32
N ALA A 527 11.76 -15.20 -3.79
CA ALA A 527 11.13 -15.14 -2.47
C ALA A 527 12.19 -15.13 -1.38
N VAL A 528 12.04 -14.23 -0.41
CA VAL A 528 12.92 -14.12 0.75
C VAL A 528 12.08 -14.25 2.01
N VAL A 529 12.52 -15.17 2.87
CA VAL A 529 11.91 -15.45 4.17
C VAL A 529 13.01 -15.28 5.21
N ILE A 530 12.97 -14.17 5.93
CA ILE A 530 13.87 -13.86 7.04
C ILE A 530 13.19 -14.26 8.34
N ASP A 531 13.75 -15.26 9.01
CA ASP A 531 13.33 -15.68 10.33
C ASP A 531 14.25 -15.10 11.41
N GLY A 532 13.76 -15.02 12.64
CA GLY A 532 14.51 -14.43 13.75
C GLY A 532 13.92 -14.78 15.10
N PRO A 533 14.50 -14.25 16.18
CA PRO A 533 13.90 -14.29 17.50
C PRO A 533 12.50 -13.65 17.50
N GLU A 534 11.62 -14.11 18.38
CA GLU A 534 10.28 -13.55 18.55
C GLU A 534 9.96 -13.54 20.03
N ILE A 535 10.18 -12.40 20.69
CA ILE A 535 9.93 -12.21 22.10
C ILE A 535 8.47 -11.77 22.27
N LYS A 536 7.71 -12.56 23.03
CA LYS A 536 6.30 -12.31 23.35
C LYS A 536 6.08 -12.27 24.84
N LEU A 537 5.14 -11.45 25.29
CA LEU A 537 4.73 -11.43 26.68
C LEU A 537 3.60 -12.44 26.89
N GLN A 538 3.80 -13.33 27.86
CA GLN A 538 2.79 -14.29 28.26
C GLN A 538 1.89 -13.65 29.32
N ASN A 539 0.58 -13.62 29.04
CA ASN A 539 -0.46 -13.08 29.92
C ASN A 539 -0.36 -11.55 30.15
N ALA A 540 -0.01 -10.77 29.12
CA ALA A 540 0.02 -9.30 29.20
C ALA A 540 -1.32 -8.71 29.72
N GLU A 541 -2.46 -9.21 29.23
CA GLU A 541 -3.81 -8.79 29.67
C GLU A 541 -4.11 -9.11 31.15
N ASP A 542 -3.43 -10.09 31.73
CA ASP A 542 -3.61 -10.54 33.11
C ASP A 542 -2.58 -9.91 34.07
N SER A 543 -1.76 -8.96 33.62
CA SER A 543 -0.71 -8.34 34.46
C SER A 543 -1.28 -7.70 35.75
N SER A 544 -2.53 -7.23 35.69
CA SER A 544 -3.27 -6.70 36.84
C SER A 544 -3.53 -7.75 37.94
N LEU A 545 -3.57 -9.04 37.58
CA LEU A 545 -3.76 -10.15 38.52
C LEU A 545 -2.52 -10.43 39.39
N TYR A 546 -1.34 -9.94 38.96
CA TYR A 546 -0.07 -10.12 39.66
C TYR A 546 0.44 -8.83 40.29
N LEU A 547 -0.44 -7.82 40.43
CA LEU A 547 -0.08 -6.54 40.98
C LEU A 547 0.16 -6.65 42.49
N GLU A 548 1.36 -6.29 42.92
CA GLU A 548 1.82 -6.34 44.30
C GLU A 548 2.25 -4.94 44.76
N GLN A 549 1.74 -4.52 45.91
CA GLN A 549 2.17 -3.26 46.50
C GLN A 549 3.58 -3.42 47.09
N VAL A 550 4.54 -2.66 46.57
CA VAL A 550 5.92 -2.63 47.05
C VAL A 550 6.01 -1.76 48.31
N CYS A 551 5.30 -0.64 48.29
CA CYS A 551 5.16 0.28 49.41
C CYS A 551 3.82 1.00 49.32
N GLY A 552 3.08 1.05 50.43
CA GLY A 552 1.83 1.80 50.51
C GLY A 552 1.07 1.46 51.79
N ASN A 553 -0.26 1.53 51.71
CA ASN A 553 -1.17 1.23 52.82
C ASN A 553 -1.51 -0.28 52.98
N ASN A 554 -0.96 -1.13 52.12
CA ASN A 554 -1.14 -2.57 52.00
C ASN A 554 -2.58 -3.02 51.73
N ASP A 555 -3.31 -2.25 50.93
CA ASP A 555 -4.58 -2.65 50.32
C ASP A 555 -4.41 -3.04 48.83
N SER A 556 -5.53 -3.18 48.12
CA SER A 556 -5.57 -3.60 46.71
C SER A 556 -5.90 -2.46 45.74
N ALA A 557 -5.99 -1.21 46.22
CA ALA A 557 -6.29 -0.04 45.41
C ALA A 557 -5.01 0.76 45.19
N ILE A 558 -4.73 1.16 43.96
CA ILE A 558 -3.54 1.96 43.65
C ILE A 558 -3.78 3.38 44.13
N ASP A 559 -3.21 3.77 45.27
CA ASP A 559 -3.43 5.10 45.84
C ASP A 559 -2.30 6.11 45.48
N PRO A 560 -2.58 7.43 45.52
CA PRO A 560 -1.56 8.46 45.39
C PRO A 560 -0.43 8.29 46.39
N GLY A 561 0.81 8.39 45.91
CA GLY A 561 2.01 8.24 46.74
C GLY A 561 2.43 6.79 47.02
N GLU A 562 1.87 5.80 46.32
CA GLU A 562 2.24 4.39 46.47
C GLU A 562 3.21 3.90 45.39
N ARG A 563 3.83 2.74 45.65
CA ARG A 563 4.74 2.05 44.74
C ARG A 563 4.28 0.62 44.53
N TRP A 564 4.25 0.18 43.28
CA TRP A 564 3.66 -1.06 42.83
C TRP A 564 4.60 -1.81 41.90
N GLN A 565 4.48 -3.14 41.87
CA GLN A 565 5.18 -3.99 40.93
C GLN A 565 4.23 -5.06 40.37
N THR A 566 4.49 -5.52 39.16
CA THR A 566 3.88 -6.72 38.60
C THR A 566 4.93 -7.59 37.93
N THR A 567 4.66 -8.89 37.83
CA THR A 567 5.56 -9.84 37.17
C THR A 567 5.19 -9.97 35.69
N LEU A 568 6.15 -9.70 34.82
CA LEU A 568 6.04 -9.99 33.39
C LEU A 568 6.74 -11.30 33.06
N PHE A 569 6.20 -12.04 32.10
CA PHE A 569 6.77 -13.28 31.59
C PHE A 569 7.06 -13.13 30.10
N ALA A 570 8.34 -13.05 29.73
CA ALA A 570 8.74 -13.01 28.32
C ALA A 570 9.13 -14.41 27.84
N GLU A 571 8.67 -14.80 26.66
CA GLU A 571 9.06 -16.02 25.95
C GLU A 571 9.64 -15.68 24.59
N ASN A 572 10.77 -16.29 24.23
CA ASN A 572 11.20 -16.29 22.82
C ASN A 572 10.50 -17.44 22.08
N THR A 573 9.39 -17.14 21.39
CA THR A 573 8.64 -18.11 20.57
C THR A 573 9.31 -18.39 19.22
N GLY A 574 10.35 -17.62 18.87
CA GLY A 574 11.11 -17.75 17.64
C GLY A 574 12.08 -18.92 17.63
N ASP A 575 12.58 -19.23 16.44
CA ASP A 575 13.48 -20.38 16.19
C ASP A 575 14.98 -20.02 16.41
N HIS A 576 15.28 -18.78 16.83
CA HIS A 576 16.65 -18.26 16.99
C HIS A 576 16.84 -17.58 18.35
N THR A 577 18.05 -17.66 18.91
CA THR A 577 18.41 -16.93 20.15
C THR A 577 18.33 -15.42 19.92
N ALA A 578 17.66 -14.70 20.83
CA ALA A 578 17.78 -13.25 20.95
C ALA A 578 19.01 -12.95 21.82
N GLY A 579 20.05 -12.33 21.25
CA GLY A 579 21.25 -11.94 21.99
C GLY A 579 21.06 -10.62 22.72
N ASP A 580 21.45 -10.58 23.99
CA ASP A 580 21.40 -9.36 24.83
C ASP A 580 20.08 -8.58 24.70
N ALA A 581 18.98 -9.29 24.98
CA ALA A 581 17.62 -8.83 24.74
C ALA A 581 17.08 -7.93 25.87
N TYR A 582 16.20 -7.00 25.53
CA TYR A 582 15.55 -6.06 26.42
C TYR A 582 14.07 -5.89 26.07
N LEU A 583 13.24 -5.61 27.08
CA LEU A 583 11.88 -5.07 26.88
C LEU A 583 11.93 -3.55 27.10
N ALA A 584 11.51 -2.78 26.12
CA ALA A 584 11.29 -1.34 26.23
C ALA A 584 9.82 -1.07 26.57
N LEU A 585 9.60 -0.34 27.66
CA LEU A 585 8.29 -0.07 28.23
C LEU A 585 8.09 1.44 28.36
N SER A 586 6.85 1.91 28.23
CA SER A 586 6.50 3.32 28.43
C SER A 586 5.18 3.49 29.19
N VAL A 587 5.00 4.64 29.84
CA VAL A 587 3.67 5.07 30.26
C VAL A 587 3.02 5.74 29.04
N ALA A 588 1.81 5.31 28.69
CA ALA A 588 1.12 5.80 27.50
C ALA A 588 0.78 7.29 27.65
N ASN A 589 1.07 8.09 26.62
CA ASN A 589 0.77 9.53 26.62
C ASN A 589 -0.62 9.87 26.04
N SER A 590 -1.33 8.93 25.37
CA SER A 590 -2.64 9.19 24.74
C SER A 590 -3.70 8.10 25.02
N ASN A 591 -4.93 8.52 25.36
CA ASN A 591 -6.08 7.75 25.91
C ASN A 591 -6.67 6.62 25.04
N THR A 592 -6.12 6.29 23.88
CA THR A 592 -6.87 5.54 22.86
C THR A 592 -6.82 4.02 23.00
N SER A 593 -6.61 3.49 24.21
CA SER A 593 -6.42 2.04 24.43
C SER A 593 -7.63 1.15 24.15
N ASP A 594 -8.85 1.72 24.05
CA ASP A 594 -10.08 1.01 23.60
C ASP A 594 -10.63 1.56 22.26
N ALA A 595 -9.92 2.51 21.63
CA ALA A 595 -10.40 3.17 20.42
C ALA A 595 -10.16 2.31 19.19
N GLN A 596 -11.18 2.19 18.33
CA GLN A 596 -10.92 1.77 16.96
C GLN A 596 -10.14 2.89 16.26
N SER A 597 -9.07 2.53 15.54
CA SER A 597 -8.29 3.45 14.72
C SER A 597 -8.46 3.15 13.24
N ASP A 598 -8.39 4.19 12.40
CA ASP A 598 -8.38 4.07 10.95
C ASP A 598 -6.95 4.14 10.39
N ALA A 599 -6.77 4.00 9.07
CA ALA A 599 -5.46 4.00 8.44
C ALA A 599 -4.83 5.41 8.39
N TYR A 600 -5.63 6.47 8.48
CA TYR A 600 -5.16 7.83 8.67
C TYR A 600 -4.69 8.10 10.10
N GLY A 601 -5.07 7.27 11.08
CA GLY A 601 -4.68 7.39 12.49
C GLY A 601 -5.69 8.15 13.36
N ASN A 602 -6.88 8.48 12.83
CA ASN A 602 -7.96 8.96 13.68
C ASN A 602 -8.44 7.81 14.58
N THR A 603 -9.11 8.17 15.67
CA THR A 603 -9.68 7.18 16.60
C THR A 603 -11.09 7.54 17.02
N ILE A 604 -11.92 6.55 17.34
CA ILE A 604 -13.31 6.75 17.78
C ILE A 604 -13.61 6.02 19.09
N ASN A 605 -14.31 6.68 20.01
CA ASN A 605 -14.64 6.16 21.34
C ASN A 605 -15.89 6.82 21.95
N ASN A 606 -16.38 6.26 23.06
CA ASN A 606 -17.38 6.92 23.91
C ASN A 606 -16.78 8.09 24.70
N CYS A 607 -17.57 9.13 24.93
CA CYS A 607 -17.22 10.33 25.69
C CYS A 607 -18.44 10.95 26.40
N GLU A 608 -18.22 12.01 27.20
CA GLU A 608 -19.29 12.65 27.98
C GLU A 608 -20.29 13.38 27.06
N SER A 609 -21.59 13.17 27.34
CA SER A 609 -22.68 13.83 26.63
C SER A 609 -23.07 15.16 27.29
N LEU A 610 -23.13 16.23 26.49
CA LEU A 610 -23.66 17.53 26.90
C LEU A 610 -24.38 18.17 25.72
N PHE A 611 -25.66 17.83 25.59
CA PHE A 611 -26.50 18.23 24.46
C PHE A 611 -26.78 19.75 24.44
N ILE A 612 -26.52 20.42 23.31
CA ILE A 612 -26.72 21.86 23.11
C ILE A 612 -27.94 22.09 22.21
N ASP A 613 -29.12 22.39 22.75
CA ASP A 613 -30.28 22.67 21.89
C ASP A 613 -30.17 24.06 21.24
N ILE A 614 -29.91 24.07 19.92
CA ILE A 614 -29.81 25.29 19.11
C ILE A 614 -31.09 25.61 18.32
N SER A 615 -32.20 24.92 18.56
CA SER A 615 -33.44 25.11 17.77
C SER A 615 -34.06 26.51 17.90
N GLU A 616 -33.76 27.25 18.97
CA GLU A 616 -34.21 28.64 19.18
C GLU A 616 -33.15 29.69 18.81
N THR A 617 -31.86 29.33 18.74
CA THR A 617 -30.73 30.27 18.58
C THR A 617 -29.96 30.11 17.28
N GLY A 618 -30.00 28.93 16.68
CA GLY A 618 -29.30 28.57 15.46
C GLY A 618 -30.04 28.98 14.19
N THR A 619 -29.33 28.94 13.07
CA THR A 619 -29.91 29.22 11.75
C THR A 619 -30.60 27.97 11.22
N LEU A 620 -31.92 28.05 10.98
CA LEU A 620 -32.66 27.00 10.29
C LEU A 620 -32.25 26.99 8.80
N LEU A 621 -31.69 25.87 8.35
CA LEU A 621 -31.33 25.66 6.95
C LEU A 621 -32.40 24.76 6.28
N PRO A 622 -33.07 25.22 5.21
CA PRO A 622 -34.11 24.43 4.57
C PRO A 622 -33.51 23.27 3.77
N TRP A 623 -34.20 22.13 3.77
CA TRP A 623 -33.89 21.03 2.87
C TRP A 623 -34.18 21.39 1.41
N VAL A 624 -33.28 21.00 0.52
CA VAL A 624 -33.34 21.15 -0.92
C VAL A 624 -33.44 19.75 -1.53
N ASN A 625 -34.37 19.56 -2.47
CA ASN A 625 -34.52 18.27 -3.14
C ASN A 625 -33.29 17.96 -4.00
N GLY A 626 -32.65 16.81 -3.76
CA GLY A 626 -31.44 16.34 -4.44
C GLY A 626 -31.64 15.74 -5.83
N GLY A 627 -32.85 15.81 -6.40
CA GLY A 627 -33.22 15.17 -7.67
C GLY A 627 -33.95 13.83 -7.50
N SER A 628 -34.33 13.45 -6.29
CA SER A 628 -35.10 12.24 -5.99
C SER A 628 -36.61 12.44 -6.20
N GLN A 629 -37.35 11.33 -6.31
CA GLN A 629 -38.83 11.37 -6.39
C GLN A 629 -39.50 11.58 -5.02
N TYR A 630 -38.72 11.67 -3.95
CA TYR A 630 -39.18 11.76 -2.57
C TYR A 630 -39.12 13.22 -2.07
N PRO A 631 -39.84 13.57 -0.99
CA PRO A 631 -39.77 14.89 -0.38
C PRO A 631 -38.35 15.26 0.07
N SER A 632 -38.04 16.56 0.14
CA SER A 632 -36.70 17.02 0.53
C SER A 632 -36.39 16.79 2.01
N ASP A 633 -37.40 16.64 2.86
CA ASP A 633 -37.26 16.28 4.28
C ASP A 633 -37.14 14.77 4.51
N ASP A 634 -36.97 14.00 3.42
CA ASP A 634 -36.74 12.55 3.36
C ASP A 634 -35.42 12.32 2.60
N GLU A 635 -35.33 12.86 1.38
CA GLU A 635 -34.21 12.68 0.46
C GLU A 635 -33.67 14.01 -0.08
N GLY A 636 -33.15 14.85 0.82
CA GLY A 636 -32.64 16.17 0.49
C GLY A 636 -31.34 16.55 1.21
N HIS A 637 -30.81 17.70 0.83
CA HIS A 637 -29.59 18.27 1.38
C HIS A 637 -29.78 19.76 1.74
N THR A 638 -28.88 20.32 2.54
CA THR A 638 -28.81 21.78 2.75
C THR A 638 -28.00 22.46 1.65
N ALA A 639 -28.09 23.79 1.53
CA ALA A 639 -27.03 24.54 0.86
C ALA A 639 -25.68 24.35 1.60
N ALA A 640 -24.57 24.62 0.92
CA ALA A 640 -23.23 24.54 1.52
C ALA A 640 -23.13 25.44 2.76
N ILE A 641 -22.71 24.84 3.87
CA ILE A 641 -22.49 25.47 5.18
C ILE A 641 -21.02 25.85 5.23
N THR A 642 -20.72 27.15 5.27
CA THR A 642 -19.35 27.64 5.43
C THR A 642 -18.96 27.59 6.91
N LEU A 643 -17.83 26.97 7.21
CA LEU A 643 -17.28 26.85 8.56
C LEU A 643 -16.50 28.12 8.95
N SER A 644 -16.41 28.38 10.25
CA SER A 644 -15.60 29.48 10.81
C SER A 644 -14.11 29.35 10.50
N GLU A 645 -13.59 28.13 10.48
CA GLU A 645 -12.27 27.75 10.01
C GLU A 645 -12.33 26.33 9.40
N GLY A 646 -11.33 25.98 8.59
CA GLY A 646 -11.26 24.65 8.00
C GLY A 646 -10.74 23.62 9.00
N PHE A 647 -11.18 22.37 8.86
CA PHE A 647 -10.72 21.25 9.68
C PHE A 647 -10.07 20.17 8.80
N ASP A 648 -9.23 19.33 9.39
CA ASP A 648 -8.59 18.19 8.72
C ASP A 648 -9.53 16.98 8.69
N HIS A 649 -9.95 16.60 7.49
CA HIS A 649 -10.73 15.40 7.20
C HIS A 649 -9.88 14.43 6.37
N PHE A 650 -9.17 13.51 7.01
CA PHE A 650 -8.31 12.52 6.33
C PHE A 650 -7.25 13.15 5.41
N GLY A 651 -6.65 14.27 5.83
CA GLY A 651 -5.62 15.00 5.10
C GLY A 651 -6.16 16.16 4.25
N ASP A 652 -7.47 16.20 4.03
CA ASP A 652 -8.13 17.27 3.30
C ASP A 652 -8.56 18.40 4.24
N ASN A 653 -8.16 19.64 3.94
CA ASN A 653 -8.65 20.82 4.64
C ASN A 653 -10.07 21.20 4.15
N VAL A 654 -11.08 20.90 4.95
CA VAL A 654 -12.49 21.11 4.62
C VAL A 654 -13.00 22.41 5.25
N ALA A 655 -13.38 23.37 4.41
CA ALA A 655 -13.90 24.67 4.85
C ALA A 655 -15.43 24.79 4.69
N SER A 656 -16.11 23.78 4.16
CA SER A 656 -17.56 23.79 3.97
C SER A 656 -18.14 22.38 3.97
N LEU A 657 -19.37 22.25 4.47
CA LEU A 657 -20.09 20.98 4.55
C LEU A 657 -21.48 21.09 3.94
N VAL A 658 -22.07 19.95 3.56
CA VAL A 658 -23.48 19.84 3.17
C VAL A 658 -24.13 18.79 4.07
N ALA A 659 -25.26 19.11 4.70
CA ALA A 659 -25.99 18.14 5.51
C ALA A 659 -27.05 17.42 4.69
N SER A 660 -27.27 16.14 4.96
CA SER A 660 -28.35 15.32 4.40
C SER A 660 -29.50 15.16 5.39
N SER A 661 -30.74 15.07 4.89
CA SER A 661 -31.90 14.68 5.70
C SER A 661 -31.77 13.30 6.34
N ASN A 662 -30.96 12.42 5.74
CA ASN A 662 -30.66 11.04 6.16
C ASN A 662 -29.49 10.94 7.18
N GLY A 663 -29.16 12.05 7.84
CA GLY A 663 -28.37 12.05 9.09
C GLY A 663 -26.85 11.93 8.93
N TYR A 664 -26.32 12.39 7.80
CA TYR A 664 -24.87 12.56 7.57
C TYR A 664 -24.52 13.97 7.08
N LEU A 665 -23.24 14.33 7.18
CA LEU A 665 -22.63 15.49 6.53
C LEU A 665 -21.66 15.01 5.44
N SER A 666 -21.63 15.71 4.31
CA SER A 666 -20.65 15.51 3.24
C SER A 666 -19.68 16.68 3.17
N THR A 667 -18.41 16.38 2.90
CA THR A 667 -17.38 17.39 2.60
C THR A 667 -17.46 17.94 1.18
N SER A 668 -18.30 17.34 0.31
CA SER A 668 -18.55 17.84 -1.03
C SER A 668 -19.72 18.82 -1.05
N ILE A 669 -19.51 20.01 -1.60
CA ILE A 669 -20.57 20.99 -1.85
C ILE A 669 -21.59 20.53 -2.91
N ASN A 670 -21.28 19.46 -3.64
CA ASN A 670 -22.14 18.90 -4.68
C ASN A 670 -22.95 17.68 -4.21
N ALA A 671 -22.91 17.36 -2.91
CA ALA A 671 -23.65 16.24 -2.36
C ALA A 671 -25.17 16.45 -2.55
N SER A 672 -25.86 15.44 -3.06
CA SER A 672 -27.31 15.49 -3.28
C SER A 672 -28.11 15.22 -2.01
N GLY A 673 -27.48 14.65 -0.98
CA GLY A 673 -28.13 14.25 0.27
C GLY A 673 -28.95 12.97 0.18
N SER A 674 -29.07 12.37 -1.00
CA SER A 674 -29.94 11.22 -1.25
C SER A 674 -29.22 9.91 -0.98
N ASP A 675 -29.50 9.30 0.16
CA ASP A 675 -28.95 8.01 0.58
C ASP A 675 -29.75 7.41 1.74
N TRP A 676 -30.51 6.35 1.51
CA TRP A 676 -31.39 5.72 2.51
C TRP A 676 -30.82 4.43 3.10
N ASP A 677 -29.77 3.88 2.50
CA ASP A 677 -29.15 2.64 2.95
C ASP A 677 -28.05 2.99 3.96
N ALA A 678 -27.87 2.16 4.98
CA ALA A 678 -26.77 2.39 5.93
C ALA A 678 -25.46 1.91 5.27
N ASP A 679 -24.48 2.80 5.10
CA ASP A 679 -23.13 2.46 4.64
C ASP A 679 -22.42 1.59 5.68
N CYS A 680 -22.35 0.28 5.44
CA CYS A 680 -22.05 -0.69 6.48
C CYS A 680 -21.38 -1.98 5.94
N PRO A 681 -20.17 -2.37 6.41
CA PRO A 681 -19.31 -1.70 7.41
C PRO A 681 -18.55 -0.49 6.86
N LEU A 682 -18.12 0.45 7.71
CA LEU A 682 -17.15 1.47 7.30
C LEU A 682 -15.71 0.91 7.42
N PRO A 683 -14.78 1.31 6.53
CA PRO A 683 -15.00 2.12 5.34
C PRO A 683 -15.72 1.33 4.23
N GLN A 684 -16.67 2.00 3.56
CA GLN A 684 -17.36 1.47 2.39
C GLN A 684 -17.76 2.62 1.46
N PRO A 685 -17.45 2.54 0.15
CA PRO A 685 -17.92 3.53 -0.80
C PRO A 685 -19.45 3.61 -0.78
N PRO A 686 -20.05 4.80 -0.54
CA PRO A 686 -21.49 4.93 -0.48
C PRO A 686 -22.14 4.49 -1.78
N ASP A 687 -23.25 3.75 -1.69
CA ASP A 687 -23.93 3.28 -2.89
C ASP A 687 -24.70 4.40 -3.62
N LYS A 688 -25.01 5.48 -2.88
CA LYS A 688 -25.65 6.71 -3.34
C LYS A 688 -24.98 7.94 -2.76
N ASP A 689 -25.13 9.06 -3.46
CA ASP A 689 -24.50 10.35 -3.11
C ASP A 689 -23.02 10.21 -2.68
N ASN A 690 -22.25 9.44 -3.44
CA ASN A 690 -20.84 9.10 -3.18
C ASN A 690 -19.86 10.27 -3.41
N GLN A 691 -20.29 11.49 -3.11
CA GLN A 691 -19.53 12.71 -3.32
C GLN A 691 -18.90 13.18 -2.01
N GLY A 692 -17.57 13.25 -1.98
CA GLY A 692 -16.79 13.74 -0.84
C GLY A 692 -16.73 12.75 0.32
N GLY A 693 -16.00 13.14 1.37
CA GLY A 693 -15.94 12.40 2.63
C GLY A 693 -17.24 12.52 3.39
N ARG A 694 -17.51 11.54 4.26
CA ARG A 694 -18.77 11.44 5.01
C ARG A 694 -18.51 11.44 6.50
N ILE A 695 -19.32 12.24 7.20
CA ILE A 695 -19.43 12.25 8.66
C ILE A 695 -20.82 11.70 8.98
N TYR A 696 -20.90 10.62 9.73
CA TYR A 696 -22.14 9.90 10.03
C TYR A 696 -22.50 10.01 11.51
N PRO A 697 -23.07 11.14 11.98
CA PRO A 697 -23.59 11.22 13.34
C PRO A 697 -24.66 10.17 13.61
N LEU A 698 -25.55 9.92 12.64
CA LEU A 698 -26.44 8.76 12.60
C LEU A 698 -27.06 8.67 11.21
N HIS A 699 -26.60 7.71 10.42
CA HIS A 699 -27.05 7.57 9.04
C HIS A 699 -28.01 6.40 8.85
N LYS A 700 -29.20 6.72 8.32
CA LYS A 700 -30.24 5.79 7.90
C LYS A 700 -31.25 6.52 7.00
N ASP A 701 -32.25 5.79 6.52
CA ASP A 701 -33.52 6.31 5.99
C ASP A 701 -34.29 7.10 7.07
N LEU A 702 -34.01 8.41 7.17
CA LEU A 702 -34.59 9.34 8.14
C LEU A 702 -35.49 10.37 7.44
N LYS A 703 -36.51 10.81 8.15
CA LYS A 703 -37.42 11.85 7.66
C LYS A 703 -37.82 12.88 8.70
N ALA A 704 -38.51 13.92 8.23
CA ALA A 704 -39.27 14.88 9.02
C ALA A 704 -38.45 15.71 10.02
N SER A 705 -37.12 15.73 9.87
CA SER A 705 -36.22 16.53 10.70
C SER A 705 -36.17 17.98 10.23
N GLN A 706 -35.93 18.91 11.16
CA GLN A 706 -35.50 20.28 10.85
C GLN A 706 -34.01 20.40 11.10
N PHE A 707 -33.27 21.06 10.20
CA PHE A 707 -31.82 21.19 10.34
C PHE A 707 -31.37 22.59 10.77
N TYR A 708 -30.63 22.66 11.86
CA TYR A 708 -30.08 23.90 12.41
C TYR A 708 -28.55 23.85 12.42
N HIS A 709 -27.93 25.01 12.18
CA HIS A 709 -26.49 25.22 12.31
C HIS A 709 -26.19 26.47 13.14
N GLN A 710 -25.21 26.40 14.04
CA GLN A 710 -24.74 27.54 14.81
C GLN A 710 -23.24 27.42 15.14
N PHE A 711 -22.51 28.51 14.93
CA PHE A 711 -21.14 28.69 15.38
C PHE A 711 -21.08 29.30 16.80
N PHE A 712 -20.14 28.82 17.62
CA PHE A 712 -19.79 29.39 18.92
C PHE A 712 -18.28 29.69 18.96
N ALA A 713 -17.91 30.92 19.30
CA ALA A 713 -16.51 31.30 19.51
C ALA A 713 -15.92 30.66 20.78
N ASP A 714 -16.74 30.43 21.79
CA ASP A 714 -16.44 29.65 22.99
C ASP A 714 -17.50 28.55 23.11
N CYS A 715 -17.12 27.28 22.94
CA CYS A 715 -18.09 26.20 22.87
C CYS A 715 -18.79 25.94 24.23
N PRO A 716 -20.13 25.82 24.27
CA PRO A 716 -20.85 25.45 25.50
C PRO A 716 -20.54 24.04 26.01
N ARG A 717 -20.08 23.14 25.13
CA ARG A 717 -19.53 21.83 25.46
C ARG A 717 -18.00 21.89 25.36
N PRO A 718 -17.25 21.59 26.44
CA PRO A 718 -15.79 21.45 26.37
C PRO A 718 -15.37 20.33 25.40
N ALA A 719 -14.21 20.48 24.76
CA ALA A 719 -13.58 19.43 23.97
C ALA A 719 -12.67 18.56 24.84
N GLU A 720 -12.56 17.28 24.53
CA GLU A 720 -11.62 16.35 25.16
C GLU A 720 -10.17 16.60 24.70
N THR A 721 -9.99 17.29 23.58
CA THR A 721 -8.68 17.56 22.97
C THR A 721 -8.13 18.96 23.29
N GLY A 722 -8.80 19.76 24.13
CA GLY A 722 -8.32 21.09 24.50
C GLY A 722 -9.33 21.99 25.20
N GLU A 723 -8.84 23.03 25.85
CA GLU A 723 -9.68 24.01 26.57
C GLU A 723 -10.07 25.22 25.70
N ASN A 724 -11.24 25.81 25.98
CA ASN A 724 -11.71 27.07 25.39
C ASN A 724 -11.74 27.10 23.85
N LEU A 725 -12.07 25.97 23.22
CA LEU A 725 -12.16 25.87 21.76
C LEU A 725 -13.48 26.44 21.22
N ALA A 726 -13.42 27.00 20.02
CA ALA A 726 -14.59 27.31 19.22
C ALA A 726 -15.23 26.03 18.65
N CYS A 727 -16.52 26.04 18.36
CA CYS A 727 -17.20 24.89 17.78
C CYS A 727 -18.33 25.24 16.81
N GLU A 728 -18.59 24.30 15.90
CA GLU A 728 -19.71 24.29 14.97
C GLU A 728 -20.73 23.23 15.43
N VAL A 729 -21.97 23.65 15.68
CA VAL A 729 -23.04 22.74 16.14
C VAL A 729 -24.04 22.53 15.02
N PHE A 730 -24.28 21.28 14.66
CA PHE A 730 -25.24 20.81 13.66
C PHE A 730 -26.33 20.00 14.36
N LEU A 731 -27.60 20.29 14.08
CA LEU A 731 -28.74 19.68 14.77
C LEU A 731 -29.83 19.27 13.79
N TRP A 732 -30.11 17.96 13.71
CA TRP A 732 -31.35 17.42 13.15
C TRP A 732 -32.37 17.30 14.28
N LYS A 733 -33.33 18.21 14.32
CA LYS A 733 -34.39 18.26 15.33
C LYS A 733 -35.58 17.41 14.89
N GLY A 734 -35.97 16.45 15.71
CA GLY A 734 -37.17 15.63 15.53
C GLY A 734 -37.11 14.69 14.31
N ALA A 735 -35.94 14.11 14.01
CA ALA A 735 -35.82 13.07 13.00
C ALA A 735 -36.63 11.83 13.39
N ASP A 736 -37.17 11.12 12.40
CA ASP A 736 -37.97 9.90 12.56
C ASP A 736 -37.50 8.86 11.53
N PHE A 737 -37.45 7.57 11.89
CA PHE A 737 -37.04 6.51 10.98
C PHE A 737 -38.16 6.13 10.01
N TRP A 738 -37.82 5.81 8.76
CA TRP A 738 -38.81 5.34 7.80
C TRP A 738 -39.27 3.90 8.11
N ALA A 739 -40.59 3.70 8.25
CA ALA A 739 -41.29 2.41 8.29
C ALA A 739 -41.18 1.50 9.54
N THR A 740 -40.85 1.99 10.74
CA THR A 740 -41.00 1.21 12.00
C THR A 740 -42.45 1.23 12.52
N THR A 741 -43.04 0.07 12.81
CA THR A 741 -44.47 -0.06 13.18
C THR A 741 -44.80 0.27 14.65
N ASN A 742 -43.88 0.86 15.42
CA ASN A 742 -44.10 1.16 16.84
C ASN A 742 -43.55 2.55 17.19
N SER A 743 -44.44 3.50 17.48
CA SER A 743 -44.20 4.86 18.01
C SER A 743 -43.29 5.77 17.16
N THR A 744 -43.73 7.01 16.91
CA THR A 744 -42.88 8.09 16.39
C THR A 744 -41.68 8.28 17.32
N GLU A 745 -40.50 7.94 16.84
CA GLU A 745 -39.23 8.04 17.57
C GLU A 745 -38.65 9.41 17.21
N GLN A 746 -39.16 10.48 17.84
CA GLN A 746 -38.59 11.81 17.65
C GLN A 746 -37.22 11.87 18.32
N VAL A 747 -36.17 11.55 17.55
CA VAL A 747 -34.79 11.67 17.98
C VAL A 747 -34.21 12.99 17.47
N ASP A 748 -33.55 13.70 18.38
CA ASP A 748 -32.68 14.80 17.98
C ASP A 748 -31.25 14.26 17.84
N ILE A 749 -30.65 14.48 16.68
CA ILE A 749 -29.27 14.08 16.37
C ILE A 749 -28.43 15.35 16.33
N GLN A 750 -27.34 15.37 17.08
CA GLN A 750 -26.42 16.50 17.11
C GLN A 750 -25.01 16.06 16.75
N ALA A 751 -24.37 16.81 15.86
CA ALA A 751 -22.95 16.73 15.60
C ALA A 751 -22.28 18.03 16.02
N ILE A 752 -21.14 17.94 16.72
CA ILE A 752 -20.31 19.09 17.09
C ILE A 752 -18.94 18.88 16.47
N LEU A 753 -18.44 19.89 15.77
CA LEU A 753 -17.08 19.95 15.27
C LEU A 753 -16.30 21.00 16.06
N TYR A 754 -15.10 20.65 16.52
CA TYR A 754 -14.09 21.58 17.02
C TYR A 754 -13.00 21.72 15.96
N PRO A 755 -13.06 22.75 15.08
CA PRO A 755 -12.25 22.74 13.87
C PRO A 755 -10.73 22.78 14.13
N ALA A 756 -10.29 23.55 15.13
CA ALA A 756 -8.88 23.67 15.53
C ALA A 756 -8.19 22.33 15.82
N THR A 757 -8.91 21.36 16.39
CA THR A 757 -8.38 20.01 16.69
C THR A 757 -8.96 18.93 15.79
N SER A 758 -9.93 19.30 14.93
CA SER A 758 -10.69 18.39 14.07
C SER A 758 -11.43 17.28 14.85
N GLN A 759 -11.76 17.54 16.11
CA GLN A 759 -12.56 16.62 16.92
C GLN A 759 -14.03 16.68 16.50
N TRP A 760 -14.66 15.51 16.36
CA TRP A 760 -16.11 15.37 16.21
C TRP A 760 -16.78 14.77 17.43
N VAL A 761 -18.02 15.16 17.70
CA VAL A 761 -18.87 14.61 18.76
C VAL A 761 -20.27 14.36 18.19
N TYR A 762 -20.79 13.15 18.38
CA TYR A 762 -22.16 12.77 18.02
C TYR A 762 -22.95 12.48 19.29
N GLN A 763 -24.08 13.15 19.46
CA GLN A 763 -24.92 12.99 20.65
C GLN A 763 -26.41 13.05 20.31
N TYR A 764 -27.22 12.45 21.18
CA TYR A 764 -28.63 12.17 20.92
C TYR A 764 -29.51 12.62 22.07
N SER A 765 -30.73 13.07 21.78
CA SER A 765 -31.76 13.31 22.80
C SER A 765 -33.14 12.91 22.29
N GLY A 766 -34.09 12.66 23.21
CA GLY A 766 -35.45 12.21 22.88
C GLY A 766 -35.81 10.87 23.51
N SER A 767 -36.79 10.17 22.94
CA SER A 767 -37.24 8.86 23.42
C SER A 767 -37.38 7.87 22.26
N GLY A 768 -36.98 6.61 22.47
CA GLY A 768 -37.11 5.55 21.47
C GLY A 768 -35.91 5.40 20.52
N PHE A 769 -34.73 5.92 20.90
CA PHE A 769 -33.50 5.74 20.13
C PHE A 769 -33.09 4.26 20.04
N ASP A 770 -32.94 3.75 18.81
CA ASP A 770 -32.36 2.44 18.52
C ASP A 770 -31.40 2.55 17.32
N SER A 771 -30.10 2.36 17.57
CA SER A 771 -29.05 2.39 16.54
C SER A 771 -28.90 1.07 15.77
N SER A 772 -29.79 0.09 15.99
CA SER A 772 -29.66 -1.28 15.46
C SER A 772 -29.58 -1.42 13.94
N ASN A 773 -29.91 -0.38 13.18
CA ASN A 773 -29.87 -0.41 11.72
C ASN A 773 -29.23 0.83 11.08
N SER A 774 -28.55 1.67 11.87
CA SER A 774 -27.88 2.89 11.39
C SER A 774 -26.36 2.72 11.34
N THR A 775 -25.70 3.63 10.61
CA THR A 775 -24.25 3.81 10.64
C THR A 775 -23.89 5.01 11.50
N ILE A 776 -22.96 4.85 12.43
CA ILE A 776 -22.33 5.92 13.21
C ILE A 776 -20.82 5.83 13.00
N GLY A 777 -20.20 6.91 12.56
CA GLY A 777 -18.77 6.91 12.20
C GLY A 777 -18.36 8.04 11.28
N ILE A 778 -17.22 7.88 10.61
CA ILE A 778 -16.67 8.85 9.66
C ILE A 778 -15.82 8.12 8.61
N GLN A 779 -15.73 8.63 7.38
CA GLN A 779 -14.82 8.09 6.37
C GLN A 779 -14.32 9.13 5.38
N ASN A 780 -13.20 8.84 4.72
CA ASN A 780 -12.61 9.67 3.69
C ASN A 780 -13.47 9.72 2.41
N SER A 781 -13.04 10.52 1.43
CA SER A 781 -13.81 10.74 0.19
C SER A 781 -13.90 9.54 -0.75
N GLN A 782 -12.97 8.57 -0.63
CA GLN A 782 -12.96 7.37 -1.45
C GLN A 782 -13.76 6.22 -0.83
N GLY A 783 -14.07 6.31 0.47
CA GLY A 783 -14.69 5.23 1.23
C GLY A 783 -13.79 4.00 1.35
N ASP A 784 -12.46 4.19 1.32
CA ASP A 784 -11.47 3.14 1.53
C ASP A 784 -10.73 3.27 2.88
N ASP A 785 -10.95 4.38 3.60
CA ASP A 785 -10.47 4.60 4.97
C ASP A 785 -11.54 5.29 5.83
N GLY A 786 -11.71 4.85 7.07
CA GLY A 786 -12.78 5.31 7.95
C GLY A 786 -12.96 4.52 9.24
N LEU A 787 -13.74 5.10 10.14
CA LEU A 787 -14.05 4.57 11.47
C LEU A 787 -15.53 4.24 11.59
N SER A 788 -15.84 3.07 12.14
CA SER A 788 -17.21 2.66 12.45
C SER A 788 -17.39 2.50 13.96
N PHE A 789 -18.16 3.40 14.58
CA PHE A 789 -18.54 3.20 15.98
C PHE A 789 -19.63 2.13 16.11
N ALA A 790 -20.68 2.27 15.30
CA ALA A 790 -21.78 1.34 15.25
C ALA A 790 -22.24 1.17 13.81
N CYS A 791 -22.48 -0.08 13.42
CA CYS A 791 -22.94 -0.41 12.10
C CYS A 791 -23.88 -1.62 12.17
N GLY A 792 -25.19 -1.38 12.03
CA GLY A 792 -26.19 -2.45 12.05
C GLY A 792 -26.26 -3.24 13.37
N ALA A 793 -25.84 -2.62 14.49
CA ALA A 793 -25.78 -3.25 15.81
C ALA A 793 -26.55 -2.41 16.84
N GLY A 794 -27.55 -3.02 17.50
CA GLY A 794 -28.38 -2.32 18.48
C GLY A 794 -27.68 -2.16 19.83
N ASN A 795 -28.11 -1.15 20.60
CA ASN A 795 -27.61 -0.83 21.95
C ASN A 795 -26.10 -0.53 22.03
N GLN A 796 -25.47 -0.04 20.95
CA GLN A 796 -24.07 0.40 20.98
C GLN A 796 -23.93 1.84 21.50
N THR A 797 -25.00 2.63 21.44
CA THR A 797 -25.07 4.02 21.89
C THR A 797 -26.40 4.25 22.59
N ASP A 798 -26.45 5.21 23.53
CA ASP A 798 -27.69 5.68 24.14
C ASP A 798 -27.71 7.20 24.31
N ILE A 799 -28.74 7.74 24.96
CA ILE A 799 -28.92 9.19 25.16
C ILE A 799 -28.09 9.78 26.33
N SER A 800 -27.36 8.95 27.07
CA SER A 800 -26.55 9.33 28.23
C SER A 800 -25.05 9.46 27.93
N GLU A 801 -24.60 8.96 26.78
CA GLU A 801 -23.22 9.04 26.31
C GLU A 801 -23.16 9.73 24.94
N ALA A 802 -21.97 10.18 24.53
CA ALA A 802 -21.69 10.70 23.20
C ALA A 802 -20.61 9.86 22.52
N VAL A 803 -20.57 9.89 21.19
CA VAL A 803 -19.50 9.28 20.39
C VAL A 803 -18.54 10.37 19.97
N CYS A 804 -17.27 10.24 20.32
CA CYS A 804 -16.23 11.18 19.94
C CYS A 804 -15.28 10.58 18.92
N VAL A 805 -14.94 11.36 17.90
CA VAL A 805 -13.89 11.06 16.92
C VAL A 805 -12.75 12.05 17.11
N TYR A 806 -11.53 11.53 17.22
CA TYR A 806 -10.32 12.30 17.44
C TYR A 806 -9.40 12.21 16.24
N ASN A 807 -8.86 13.34 15.82
CA ASN A 807 -7.89 13.40 14.73
C ASN A 807 -6.55 12.84 15.18
N LYS A 808 -5.81 12.19 14.26
CA LYS A 808 -4.49 11.60 14.54
C LYS A 808 -3.51 12.51 15.29
N ASN A 809 -3.54 13.81 14.99
CA ASN A 809 -2.62 14.80 15.55
C ASN A 809 -3.13 15.40 16.87
N HIS A 810 -4.37 15.12 17.27
CA HIS A 810 -5.03 15.71 18.43
C HIS A 810 -5.80 14.64 19.20
N GLN A 811 -5.07 13.73 19.83
CA GLN A 811 -5.61 12.66 20.65
C GLN A 811 -5.81 13.11 22.11
N PRO A 812 -6.86 12.65 22.82
CA PRO A 812 -7.02 12.94 24.24
C PRO A 812 -5.84 12.37 25.03
N GLN A 813 -5.28 13.15 25.96
CA GLN A 813 -4.13 12.73 26.76
C GLN A 813 -4.61 11.96 28.01
N PHE A 814 -3.86 10.94 28.46
CA PHE A 814 -4.12 10.29 29.76
C PHE A 814 -3.81 11.28 30.89
N GLU A 815 -4.83 11.87 31.51
CA GLU A 815 -4.62 12.74 32.68
C GLU A 815 -3.98 11.99 33.86
N GLY A 816 -4.02 10.66 33.90
CA GLY A 816 -3.37 9.84 34.92
C GLY A 816 -1.90 9.53 34.66
N SER A 817 -1.46 9.49 33.40
CA SER A 817 -0.09 9.11 33.03
C SER A 817 0.96 10.09 33.55
N GLN A 818 0.63 11.39 33.63
CA GLN A 818 1.50 12.40 34.25
C GLN A 818 1.76 12.13 35.75
N PHE A 819 0.86 11.38 36.41
CA PHE A 819 1.00 11.01 37.81
C PHE A 819 1.73 9.69 38.03
N VAL A 820 2.03 8.93 36.97
CA VAL A 820 2.69 7.64 37.07
C VAL A 820 4.13 7.74 36.57
N LYS A 821 5.06 7.23 37.38
CA LYS A 821 6.47 7.12 37.03
C LYS A 821 6.85 5.66 36.87
N LEU A 822 7.27 5.29 35.67
CA LEU A 822 7.77 3.95 35.38
C LEU A 822 9.21 3.84 35.86
N GLU A 823 9.46 3.00 36.86
CA GLU A 823 10.79 2.85 37.46
C GLU A 823 11.68 1.84 36.74
N THR A 824 11.06 0.98 35.93
CA THR A 824 11.74 0.00 35.07
C THR A 824 11.31 0.21 33.61
N PRO A 825 11.64 1.35 32.98
CA PRO A 825 11.31 1.60 31.57
C PRO A 825 12.05 0.66 30.61
N LEU A 826 13.09 -0.02 31.10
CA LEU A 826 13.84 -1.02 30.38
C LEU A 826 14.09 -2.24 31.26
N ILE A 827 13.79 -3.44 30.75
CA ILE A 827 14.00 -4.71 31.45
C ILE A 827 15.01 -5.55 30.66
N GLU A 828 16.14 -5.89 31.27
CA GLU A 828 17.16 -6.76 30.66
C GLU A 828 16.77 -8.24 30.75
N LEU A 829 16.67 -8.89 29.59
CA LEU A 829 16.38 -10.31 29.45
C LEU A 829 17.64 -11.16 29.23
N GLU A 830 18.80 -10.56 28.99
CA GLU A 830 20.05 -11.24 28.60
C GLU A 830 19.85 -12.08 27.32
N ASP A 831 20.65 -13.13 27.12
CA ASP A 831 20.46 -14.09 26.03
C ASP A 831 19.21 -14.95 26.28
N LEU A 832 18.24 -14.88 25.35
CA LEU A 832 17.01 -15.65 25.42
C LEU A 832 16.98 -16.71 24.30
N LEU A 833 17.21 -17.99 24.67
CA LEU A 833 17.23 -19.11 23.74
C LEU A 833 15.83 -19.39 23.14
N PRO A 834 15.73 -20.09 22.00
CA PRO A 834 14.44 -20.52 21.45
C PRO A 834 13.59 -21.28 22.48
N HIS A 835 12.33 -20.86 22.61
CA HIS A 835 11.33 -21.38 23.55
C HIS A 835 11.72 -21.27 25.04
N GLN A 836 12.64 -20.37 25.38
CA GLN A 836 12.99 -20.06 26.76
C GLN A 836 12.08 -18.96 27.30
N ASN A 837 11.65 -19.14 28.56
CA ASN A 837 10.89 -18.14 29.30
C ASN A 837 11.77 -17.46 30.34
N LYS A 838 11.58 -16.16 30.53
CA LYS A 838 12.19 -15.37 31.61
C LYS A 838 11.12 -14.50 32.26
N SER A 839 11.09 -14.50 33.59
CA SER A 839 10.23 -13.63 34.38
C SER A 839 11.03 -12.45 34.92
N SER A 840 10.46 -11.26 34.86
CA SER A 840 11.05 -10.01 35.36
C SER A 840 9.99 -9.11 35.97
N PHE A 841 10.40 -8.14 36.78
CA PHE A 841 9.47 -7.21 37.42
C PHE A 841 9.36 -5.90 36.63
N LEU A 842 8.13 -5.48 36.39
CA LEU A 842 7.78 -4.11 36.05
C LEU A 842 7.46 -3.38 37.35
N THR A 843 8.14 -2.26 37.63
CA THR A 843 7.89 -1.44 38.82
C THR A 843 7.49 -0.03 38.43
N PHE A 844 6.49 0.54 39.09
CA PHE A 844 6.05 1.91 38.90
C PHE A 844 5.62 2.55 40.22
N SER A 845 5.56 3.88 40.24
CA SER A 845 5.11 4.66 41.39
C SER A 845 4.06 5.69 40.97
N VAL A 846 3.21 6.07 41.92
CA VAL A 846 2.15 7.05 41.73
C VAL A 846 2.46 8.30 42.54
N SER A 847 2.37 9.46 41.91
CA SER A 847 2.63 10.74 42.56
C SER A 847 1.68 10.97 43.73
N SER A 848 2.16 11.62 44.79
CA SER A 848 1.35 11.90 45.98
C SER A 848 0.22 12.91 45.76
N ASP A 849 0.31 13.68 44.67
CA ASP A 849 -0.70 14.66 44.23
C ASP A 849 -1.59 14.12 43.10
N ALA A 850 -1.54 12.82 42.83
CA ALA A 850 -2.37 12.19 41.82
C ALA A 850 -3.87 12.36 42.12
N SER A 851 -4.63 12.67 41.07
CA SER A 851 -6.08 12.74 41.13
C SER A 851 -6.71 11.35 41.21
N CYS A 852 -7.76 11.21 42.02
CA CYS A 852 -8.55 9.97 42.05
C CYS A 852 -9.30 9.76 40.75
N ASP A 853 -9.55 8.50 40.43
CA ASP A 853 -10.18 7.99 39.21
C ASP A 853 -9.42 8.30 37.91
N SER A 854 -8.22 8.87 37.99
CA SER A 854 -7.35 9.01 36.83
C SER A 854 -6.85 7.63 36.38
N GLN A 855 -7.01 7.34 35.09
CA GLN A 855 -6.51 6.13 34.47
C GLN A 855 -5.11 6.34 33.88
N PHE A 856 -4.29 5.30 33.94
CA PHE A 856 -3.01 5.23 33.26
C PHE A 856 -2.83 3.88 32.58
N VAL A 857 -2.00 3.87 31.55
CA VAL A 857 -1.63 2.67 30.80
C VAL A 857 -0.11 2.56 30.74
N ILE A 858 0.40 1.34 30.86
CA ILE A 858 1.80 1.02 30.59
C ILE A 858 1.85 0.11 29.37
N ASN A 859 2.68 0.48 28.39
CA ASN A 859 2.88 -0.24 27.14
C ASN A 859 4.17 -1.05 27.17
N HIS A 860 4.21 -2.13 26.39
CA HIS A 860 5.44 -2.71 25.89
C HIS A 860 5.61 -2.18 24.46
N ASP A 861 6.57 -1.29 24.25
CA ASP A 861 6.74 -0.60 22.96
C ASP A 861 7.54 -1.45 21.97
N ALA A 862 8.56 -2.16 22.45
CA ALA A 862 9.37 -3.07 21.64
C ALA A 862 10.18 -4.04 22.50
N SER A 863 10.48 -5.20 21.93
CA SER A 863 11.54 -6.09 22.40
C SER A 863 12.77 -5.92 21.52
N VAL A 864 13.90 -5.47 22.09
CA VAL A 864 15.12 -5.12 21.33
C VAL A 864 16.24 -6.09 21.67
N TYR A 865 16.99 -6.56 20.68
CA TYR A 865 18.12 -7.47 20.82
C TYR A 865 19.25 -7.06 19.85
N ASP A 866 20.44 -7.64 19.99
CA ASP A 866 21.61 -7.22 19.20
C ASP A 866 21.37 -7.28 17.69
N GLU A 867 20.65 -8.29 17.22
CA GLU A 867 20.42 -8.51 15.79
C GLU A 867 19.24 -7.71 15.20
N GLY A 868 18.35 -7.15 16.04
CA GLY A 868 17.08 -6.61 15.57
C GLY A 868 16.07 -6.30 16.69
N PHE A 869 14.79 -6.24 16.34
CA PHE A 869 13.72 -6.04 17.33
C PHE A 869 12.44 -6.81 16.97
N ASN A 870 11.50 -6.84 17.91
CA ASN A 870 10.11 -7.18 17.68
C ASN A 870 9.27 -5.99 18.16
N GLU A 871 8.28 -5.58 17.36
CA GLU A 871 7.26 -4.63 17.80
C GLU A 871 6.58 -5.14 19.08
N GLY A 872 6.32 -4.22 20.00
CA GLY A 872 5.80 -4.56 21.31
C GLY A 872 4.30 -4.85 21.33
N GLU A 873 3.81 -5.24 22.51
CA GLU A 873 2.39 -5.47 22.76
C GLU A 873 1.85 -4.20 23.44
N ASN A 874 1.01 -3.45 22.73
CA ASN A 874 0.40 -2.24 23.30
C ASN A 874 -0.48 -2.60 24.50
N ASN A 875 -0.48 -1.74 25.52
CA ASN A 875 -1.27 -1.87 26.75
C ASN A 875 -1.05 -3.20 27.51
N ILE A 876 0.07 -3.30 28.22
CA ILE A 876 0.34 -4.44 29.08
C ILE A 876 -0.20 -4.26 30.51
N LEU A 877 -0.55 -3.05 30.93
CA LEU A 877 -1.22 -2.79 32.21
C LEU A 877 -2.10 -1.55 32.07
N THR A 878 -3.40 -1.72 32.29
CA THR A 878 -4.34 -0.61 32.51
C THR A 878 -4.75 -0.59 33.98
N ALA A 879 -4.68 0.57 34.64
CA ALA A 879 -5.17 0.70 36.00
C ALA A 879 -5.70 2.11 36.31
N THR A 880 -6.50 2.18 37.38
CA THR A 880 -7.09 3.43 37.89
C THR A 880 -6.48 3.79 39.23
N ILE A 881 -6.19 5.08 39.44
CA ILE A 881 -5.71 5.61 40.71
C ILE A 881 -6.92 5.83 41.64
N GLY A 882 -6.90 5.20 42.81
CA GLY A 882 -8.02 5.19 43.76
C GLY A 882 -9.14 4.24 43.35
N ASN A 883 -10.27 4.33 44.05
CA ASN A 883 -11.43 3.47 43.80
C ASN A 883 -12.75 4.23 44.02
N ASN A 884 -13.51 4.46 42.94
CA ASN A 884 -14.80 5.17 42.97
C ASN A 884 -14.70 6.56 43.63
N GLY A 885 -13.71 7.35 43.23
CA GLY A 885 -13.49 8.71 43.72
C GLY A 885 -12.87 8.79 45.11
N GLN A 886 -12.40 7.67 45.66
CA GLN A 886 -11.72 7.61 46.95
C GLN A 886 -10.25 7.28 46.77
N CYS A 887 -9.37 8.10 47.35
CA CYS A 887 -7.94 7.84 47.47
C CYS A 887 -7.49 7.91 48.92
N ASN A 888 -6.61 6.99 49.33
CA ASN A 888 -5.91 7.04 50.61
C ASN A 888 -4.45 7.46 50.42
N ALA A 889 -4.21 8.74 50.13
CA ALA A 889 -2.87 9.24 49.83
C ALA A 889 -1.82 8.85 50.89
N VAL A 890 -0.76 8.21 50.44
CA VAL A 890 0.37 7.75 51.26
C VAL A 890 1.53 8.74 51.13
N SER A 891 2.12 9.12 52.27
CA SER A 891 3.26 10.06 52.32
C SER A 891 4.56 9.40 52.83
N THR A 892 4.52 8.11 53.13
CA THR A 892 5.63 7.35 53.72
C THR A 892 6.40 6.51 52.72
N CYS A 893 5.92 6.42 51.48
CA CYS A 893 6.66 5.83 50.38
C CYS A 893 7.37 6.98 49.67
N ASP A 894 8.62 7.23 50.04
CA ASP A 894 9.47 8.04 49.19
C ASP A 894 9.52 7.32 47.83
N VAL A 895 8.86 7.91 46.84
CA VAL A 895 9.14 7.62 45.43
C VAL A 895 10.63 7.87 45.29
N GLY A 896 11.44 6.82 45.13
CA GLY A 896 12.89 6.87 45.30
C GLY A 896 13.49 8.10 44.62
N GLY A 897 13.72 9.15 45.40
CA GLY A 897 14.31 10.38 44.91
C GLY A 897 15.76 10.07 44.57
N SER A 898 16.09 10.22 43.29
CA SER A 898 17.36 9.91 42.62
C SER A 898 17.60 8.44 42.25
N ASN A 899 17.17 8.07 41.03
CA ASN A 899 17.79 7.00 40.24
C ASN A 899 18.20 7.48 38.82
N ASN A 900 18.23 8.80 38.57
CA ASN A 900 18.83 9.39 37.36
C ASN A 900 20.36 9.46 37.49
N ASP A 901 20.97 8.29 37.71
CA ASP A 901 22.43 8.13 37.90
C ASP A 901 23.19 8.08 36.57
N ILE A 902 22.49 7.88 35.44
CA ILE A 902 23.14 7.86 34.13
C ILE A 902 23.30 9.30 33.66
N ASN A 903 24.55 9.70 33.44
CA ASN A 903 24.89 10.95 32.76
C ASN A 903 25.32 10.59 31.33
N PRO A 904 24.39 10.56 30.36
CA PRO A 904 24.73 10.19 28.99
C PRO A 904 25.72 11.19 28.40
N ARG A 905 26.58 10.70 27.51
CA ARG A 905 27.49 11.58 26.77
C ARG A 905 26.79 12.22 25.59
N ASP A 906 26.90 13.53 25.48
CA ASP A 906 26.45 14.27 24.31
C ASP A 906 27.27 13.87 23.08
N GLY A 907 26.62 13.87 21.91
CA GLY A 907 27.26 13.59 20.63
C GLY A 907 26.48 12.61 19.75
N LEU A 908 27.19 11.91 18.85
CA LEU A 908 26.60 10.99 17.88
C LEU A 908 26.35 9.59 18.46
N TRP A 909 25.13 9.10 18.29
CA TRP A 909 24.67 7.78 18.67
C TRP A 909 24.06 7.06 17.49
N TRP A 910 24.34 5.76 17.36
CA TRP A 910 23.97 4.98 16.17
C TRP A 910 24.00 3.48 16.47
N ASN A 911 23.49 2.67 15.55
CA ASN A 911 23.61 1.22 15.61
C ASN A 911 24.72 0.70 14.67
N PRO A 912 25.80 0.07 15.20
CA PRO A 912 26.90 -0.51 14.44
C PRO A 912 26.54 -1.42 13.26
N LEU A 913 25.41 -2.13 13.37
CA LEU A 913 24.93 -3.05 12.34
C LEU A 913 24.06 -2.35 11.28
N ARG A 914 23.72 -1.08 11.50
CA ARG A 914 22.85 -0.26 10.66
C ARG A 914 23.46 1.14 10.45
N SER A 915 24.73 1.19 10.04
CA SER A 915 25.40 2.45 9.65
C SER A 915 24.61 3.19 8.58
N GLY A 916 24.32 4.47 8.80
CA GLY A 916 23.61 5.32 7.84
C GLY A 916 22.43 6.06 8.45
N ASN A 917 22.01 5.60 9.64
CA ASN A 917 21.06 6.27 10.50
C ASN A 917 21.67 6.48 11.88
N GLY A 918 21.31 7.59 12.53
CA GLY A 918 21.79 7.91 13.87
C GLY A 918 21.29 9.26 14.35
N ILE A 919 21.53 9.56 15.62
CA ILE A 919 21.12 10.82 16.25
C ILE A 919 22.33 11.57 16.79
N ASP A 920 22.28 12.88 16.78
CA ASP A 920 23.15 13.71 17.63
C ASP A 920 22.33 14.20 18.83
N LEU A 921 22.55 13.59 19.99
CA LEU A 921 21.73 13.80 21.19
C LEU A 921 22.47 14.61 22.25
N HIS A 922 21.72 15.49 22.90
CA HIS A 922 22.20 16.39 23.94
C HIS A 922 21.20 16.42 25.10
N VAL A 923 21.67 16.20 26.32
CA VAL A 923 20.83 16.18 27.53
C VAL A 923 21.14 17.39 28.40
N THR A 924 20.15 18.24 28.65
CA THR A 924 20.32 19.46 29.46
C THR A 924 19.69 19.31 30.82
N ASN A 925 20.46 19.58 31.88
CA ASN A 925 20.00 19.52 33.30
C ASN A 925 19.33 18.19 33.70
N ARG A 926 19.52 17.12 32.92
CA ARG A 926 18.84 15.81 33.04
C ARG A 926 17.33 15.81 32.82
N ASP A 927 16.71 16.97 32.61
CA ASP A 927 15.26 17.11 32.48
C ASP A 927 14.81 17.21 31.01
N SER A 928 15.70 17.57 30.08
CA SER A 928 15.37 17.69 28.67
C SER A 928 16.38 17.01 27.77
N MET A 929 15.88 16.46 26.65
CA MET A 929 16.71 15.92 25.58
C MET A 929 16.34 16.63 24.28
N LEU A 930 17.38 17.02 23.53
CA LEU A 930 17.28 17.51 22.17
C LEU A 930 18.13 16.61 21.29
N TYR A 931 17.60 16.17 20.15
CA TYR A 931 18.44 15.55 19.15
C TYR A 931 18.00 15.86 17.73
N VAL A 932 18.95 15.73 16.80
CA VAL A 932 18.68 15.68 15.36
C VAL A 932 18.87 14.24 14.91
N LEU A 933 17.85 13.67 14.28
CA LEU A 933 17.89 12.36 13.63
C LEU A 933 18.36 12.53 12.19
N TYR A 934 19.46 11.87 11.84
CA TYR A 934 19.99 11.78 10.49
C TYR A 934 19.63 10.40 9.94
N THR A 935 18.85 10.34 8.85
CA THR A 935 18.36 9.08 8.28
C THR A 935 18.15 9.19 6.76
N GLY A 936 17.62 8.15 6.11
CA GLY A 936 17.12 8.20 4.73
C GLY A 936 15.60 8.09 4.62
N ASN A 937 15.08 8.42 3.44
CA ASN A 937 13.75 8.02 2.98
C ASN A 937 13.80 6.60 2.36
N LYS A 938 12.64 6.06 1.99
CA LYS A 938 12.50 4.78 1.27
C LYS A 938 13.30 4.75 -0.05
N ASP A 939 13.27 5.86 -0.79
CA ASP A 939 14.06 6.05 -2.02
C ASP A 939 15.57 6.27 -1.79
N ARG A 940 16.06 6.08 -0.56
CA ARG A 940 17.44 6.29 -0.12
C ARG A 940 17.92 7.74 -0.11
N SER A 941 17.05 8.72 -0.39
CA SER A 941 17.40 10.14 -0.26
C SER A 941 17.62 10.50 1.22
N PRO A 942 18.67 11.25 1.57
CA PRO A 942 18.95 11.63 2.95
C PRO A 942 17.93 12.64 3.48
N ILE A 943 17.46 12.44 4.71
CA ILE A 943 16.50 13.31 5.41
C ILE A 943 16.90 13.46 6.88
N TRP A 944 16.50 14.56 7.50
CA TRP A 944 16.68 14.76 8.94
C TRP A 944 15.38 15.18 9.63
N TYR A 945 15.25 14.80 10.90
CA TYR A 945 14.17 15.22 11.79
C TYR A 945 14.74 15.87 13.03
N ILE A 946 14.03 16.84 13.60
CA ILE A 946 14.36 17.39 14.91
C ILE A 946 13.44 16.77 15.96
N ALA A 947 14.01 16.46 17.12
CA ALA A 947 13.31 15.91 18.25
C ALA A 947 13.57 16.77 19.48
N GLN A 948 12.50 17.21 20.14
CA GLN A 948 12.61 18.02 21.34
C GLN A 948 11.57 17.59 22.37
N ASN A 949 11.99 17.42 23.62
CA ASN A 949 11.11 17.38 24.77
C ASN A 949 11.71 18.20 25.93
N ASN A 950 10.83 18.85 26.68
CA ASN A 950 11.16 19.65 27.85
C ASN A 950 11.06 18.88 29.18
N ASN A 951 10.64 17.60 29.20
CA ASN A 951 10.46 16.81 30.42
C ASN A 951 10.88 15.32 30.27
N GLU A 952 11.80 14.88 31.14
CA GLU A 952 12.17 13.48 31.38
C GLU A 952 11.08 12.74 32.16
N SER A 953 10.75 11.50 31.77
CA SER A 953 9.66 10.73 32.41
C SER A 953 10.07 10.03 33.72
N SER A 954 11.25 10.36 34.27
CA SER A 954 11.97 9.64 35.35
C SER A 954 12.62 8.31 34.91
N PHE A 955 13.78 7.99 35.48
CA PHE A 955 14.56 6.75 35.28
C PHE A 955 15.30 6.64 33.93
N ASN A 956 15.82 7.76 33.44
CA ASN A 956 16.65 7.87 32.24
C ASN A 956 15.89 7.52 30.94
N GLN A 957 14.58 7.75 30.94
CA GLN A 957 13.73 7.63 29.76
C GLN A 957 13.24 9.01 29.31
N TYR A 958 13.39 9.28 28.02
CA TYR A 958 13.01 10.54 27.39
C TYR A 958 12.06 10.28 26.23
N PHE A 959 10.81 10.73 26.38
CA PHE A 959 9.89 10.88 25.26
C PHE A 959 10.32 12.06 24.38
N ASN A 960 10.11 12.04 23.06
CA ASN A 960 10.26 13.23 22.20
C ASN A 960 9.30 13.16 21.03
N GLU A 961 8.73 14.29 20.65
CA GLU A 961 8.03 14.44 19.38
C GLU A 961 9.05 14.61 18.24
N LEU A 962 8.81 13.95 17.11
CA LEU A 962 9.61 14.04 15.90
C LEU A 962 8.93 15.02 14.95
N THR A 963 9.69 16.02 14.50
CA THR A 963 9.20 17.06 13.59
C THR A 963 10.06 17.11 12.33
N GLU A 964 9.39 17.07 11.18
CA GLU A 964 9.98 17.41 9.89
C GLU A 964 9.88 18.92 9.65
N VAL A 965 10.99 19.54 9.24
CA VAL A 965 11.05 20.96 8.93
C VAL A 965 11.28 21.14 7.44
N ASN A 966 10.40 21.88 6.77
CA ASN A 966 10.48 22.14 5.32
C ASN A 966 10.44 23.64 5.01
N TYR A 967 11.04 24.04 3.89
CA TYR A 967 10.95 25.39 3.32
C TYR A 967 10.30 25.32 1.93
N PRO A 968 8.97 25.51 1.80
CA PRO A 968 8.24 25.27 0.54
C PRO A 968 8.72 26.06 -0.69
N ASN A 969 9.56 27.09 -0.50
CA ASN A 969 10.10 27.94 -1.57
C ASN A 969 11.64 27.95 -1.58
N GLY A 970 12.30 26.89 -1.10
CA GLY A 970 13.74 26.87 -0.87
C GLY A 970 14.16 27.60 0.41
N PHE A 971 15.28 27.18 0.99
CA PHE A 971 15.81 27.83 2.18
C PHE A 971 16.28 29.26 1.88
N SER A 972 15.88 30.21 2.74
CA SER A 972 16.43 31.56 2.76
C SER A 972 16.45 32.10 4.19
N PRO A 973 17.43 32.92 4.60
CA PRO A 973 17.46 33.50 5.94
C PRO A 973 16.17 34.28 6.23
N GLY A 974 15.43 33.86 7.27
CA GLY A 974 14.13 34.44 7.64
C GLY A 974 12.95 33.98 6.77
N GLY A 975 13.12 32.97 5.92
CA GLY A 975 12.06 32.36 5.13
C GLY A 975 10.99 31.67 5.98
N VAL A 976 9.82 31.44 5.39
CA VAL A 976 8.72 30.72 6.05
C VAL A 976 9.03 29.22 6.04
N GLN A 977 9.07 28.63 7.23
CA GLN A 977 9.18 27.19 7.44
C GLN A 977 7.82 26.57 7.75
N THR A 978 7.62 25.33 7.34
CA THR A 978 6.54 24.46 7.80
C THR A 978 7.12 23.40 8.73
N GLN A 979 6.49 23.19 9.88
CA GLN A 979 6.85 22.15 10.84
C GLN A 979 5.71 21.15 10.89
N THR A 980 6.02 19.90 10.62
CA THR A 980 5.04 18.82 10.57
C THR A 980 5.45 17.76 11.58
N PRO A 981 4.63 17.49 12.62
CA PRO A 981 4.81 16.32 13.45
C PRO A 981 4.73 15.07 12.58
N VAL A 982 5.75 14.21 12.67
CA VAL A 982 5.84 12.97 11.90
C VAL A 982 5.86 11.73 12.78
N GLY A 983 5.86 11.90 14.10
CA GLY A 983 5.80 10.80 15.05
C GLY A 983 6.50 11.12 16.37
N TRP A 984 7.03 10.10 17.02
CA TRP A 984 7.57 10.21 18.38
C TRP A 984 8.72 9.23 18.64
N SER A 985 9.39 9.39 19.78
CA SER A 985 10.41 8.44 20.25
C SER A 985 10.47 8.31 21.77
N TYR A 986 10.82 7.13 22.26
CA TYR A 986 11.31 6.91 23.62
C TYR A 986 12.79 6.52 23.57
N THR A 987 13.64 7.27 24.24
CA THR A 987 15.06 6.96 24.42
C THR A 987 15.30 6.58 25.87
N THR A 988 15.73 5.34 26.11
CA THR A 988 16.00 4.84 27.46
C THR A 988 17.47 4.43 27.56
N PHE A 989 18.21 5.05 28.48
CA PHE A 989 19.65 4.79 28.62
C PHE A 989 19.92 3.51 29.41
N ILE A 990 20.87 2.70 28.89
CA ILE A 990 21.43 1.52 29.56
C ILE A 990 22.64 1.95 30.40
N ASP A 991 23.51 2.78 29.83
CA ASP A 991 24.67 3.39 30.49
C ASP A 991 25.05 4.73 29.81
N ASP A 992 26.21 5.32 30.14
CA ASP A 992 26.64 6.62 29.59
C ASP A 992 26.93 6.60 28.06
N LYS A 993 26.95 5.42 27.44
CA LYS A 993 27.32 5.18 26.04
C LYS A 993 26.40 4.21 25.30
N LYS A 994 25.40 3.61 25.96
CA LYS A 994 24.42 2.69 25.38
C LYS A 994 23.00 3.09 25.73
N ALA A 995 22.12 3.03 24.75
CA ALA A 995 20.70 3.34 24.90
C ALA A 995 19.88 2.43 24.01
N ILE A 996 18.61 2.27 24.35
CA ILE A 996 17.60 1.76 23.43
C ILE A 996 16.72 2.92 23.02
N GLN A 997 16.46 3.02 21.72
CA GLN A 997 15.49 3.96 21.22
C GLN A 997 14.41 3.26 20.42
N VAL A 998 13.17 3.47 20.86
CA VAL A 998 11.96 3.10 20.12
C VAL A 998 11.42 4.36 19.49
N ARG A 999 11.03 4.31 18.22
CA ARG A 999 10.50 5.44 17.48
C ARG A 999 9.30 5.00 16.66
N ASN A 1000 8.36 5.91 16.46
CA ASN A 1000 7.34 5.83 15.45
C ASN A 1000 7.56 7.00 14.48
N ILE A 1001 7.69 6.72 13.19
CA ILE A 1001 7.82 7.75 12.15
C ILE A 1001 6.85 7.39 11.04
N ASN A 1002 5.91 8.29 10.74
CA ASN A 1002 4.84 8.07 9.77
C ASN A 1002 4.10 6.75 10.01
N ASP A 1003 3.74 6.50 11.27
CA ASP A 1003 3.01 5.31 11.74
C ASP A 1003 3.80 3.98 11.64
N GLU A 1004 5.08 4.02 11.26
CA GLU A 1004 5.95 2.85 11.25
C GLU A 1004 6.81 2.82 12.52
N ILE A 1005 6.72 1.74 13.30
CA ILE A 1005 7.52 1.54 14.51
C ILE A 1005 8.89 0.97 14.15
N PHE A 1006 9.92 1.50 14.81
CA PHE A 1006 11.28 0.99 14.73
C PHE A 1006 11.96 1.05 16.09
N ALA A 1007 12.71 0.03 16.45
CA ALA A 1007 13.50 0.02 17.67
C ALA A 1007 14.92 -0.49 17.46
N GLU A 1008 15.87 0.10 18.16
CA GLU A 1008 17.27 -0.31 18.07
C GLU A 1008 18.06 -0.05 19.35
N LYS A 1009 19.13 -0.83 19.51
CA LYS A 1009 20.20 -0.55 20.47
C LYS A 1009 21.20 0.42 19.82
N MET A 1010 21.40 1.56 20.45
CA MET A 1010 22.34 2.59 20.02
C MET A 1010 23.58 2.59 20.91
N VAL A 1011 24.72 2.92 20.32
CA VAL A 1011 25.97 3.19 21.02
C VAL A 1011 26.51 4.56 20.62
N MET A 1012 27.22 5.21 21.55
CA MET A 1012 27.95 6.44 21.24
C MET A 1012 29.09 6.13 20.26
N GLN A 1013 29.14 6.88 19.16
CA GLN A 1013 30.13 6.74 18.10
C GLN A 1013 31.54 7.08 18.61
N GLN A 1014 32.43 6.09 18.65
CA GLN A 1014 33.84 6.29 18.96
C GLN A 1014 34.71 6.21 17.69
N PHE A 1015 35.23 7.35 17.22
CA PHE A 1015 36.14 7.42 16.06
C PHE A 1015 37.61 7.74 16.43
N ALA A 1016 37.93 7.98 17.71
CA ALA A 1016 39.30 8.17 18.21
C ALA A 1016 39.45 7.67 19.67
N ALA A 1017 40.70 7.44 20.12
CA ALA A 1017 41.02 6.76 21.39
C ALA A 1017 41.19 7.69 22.62
N ASP A 1018 41.36 9.00 22.44
CA ASP A 1018 41.74 9.94 23.50
C ASP A 1018 40.67 11.02 23.76
N GLU A 1019 40.59 11.53 24.99
CA GLU A 1019 39.80 12.73 25.32
C GLU A 1019 40.39 13.96 24.63
N THR A 1020 39.54 14.81 24.04
CA THR A 1020 39.98 15.98 23.28
C THR A 1020 40.42 17.13 24.21
N PRO A 1021 41.59 17.77 23.97
CA PRO A 1021 41.96 18.99 24.70
C PRO A 1021 41.03 20.18 24.42
N ASN A 1022 40.40 20.21 23.24
CA ASN A 1022 39.42 21.21 22.85
C ASN A 1022 38.10 20.50 22.54
N GLN A 1023 37.17 20.52 23.50
CA GLN A 1023 35.87 19.88 23.41
C GLN A 1023 34.86 20.85 22.80
N HIS A 1024 34.64 20.71 21.49
CA HIS A 1024 33.64 21.47 20.75
C HIS A 1024 32.45 20.59 20.37
N THR A 1025 32.22 19.51 21.13
CA THR A 1025 31.06 18.66 20.90
C THR A 1025 29.79 19.46 21.25
N GLY A 1026 28.84 19.56 20.32
CA GLY A 1026 27.70 20.47 20.47
C GLY A 1026 26.83 20.61 19.21
N HIS A 1027 25.63 21.15 19.40
CA HIS A 1027 24.75 21.63 18.32
C HIS A 1027 25.01 23.11 18.04
N TYR A 1028 25.54 23.42 16.86
CA TYR A 1028 25.89 24.78 16.47
C TYR A 1028 24.94 25.35 15.43
N TYR A 1029 24.53 26.60 15.61
CA TYR A 1029 23.69 27.33 14.65
C TYR A 1029 24.15 28.79 14.49
N SER A 1030 23.69 29.44 13.43
CA SER A 1030 23.89 30.87 13.22
C SER A 1030 22.60 31.65 13.50
N PRO A 1031 22.59 32.58 14.48
CA PRO A 1031 21.46 33.48 14.70
C PRO A 1031 21.11 34.36 13.50
N ASN A 1032 22.08 34.60 12.60
CA ASN A 1032 21.86 35.37 11.38
C ASN A 1032 21.18 34.55 10.27
N GLU A 1033 21.20 33.22 10.37
CA GLU A 1033 20.61 32.29 9.41
C GLU A 1033 19.92 31.12 10.12
N SER A 1034 18.99 31.41 11.05
CA SER A 1034 18.24 30.37 11.75
C SER A 1034 17.46 29.45 10.80
N GLY A 1035 17.33 28.18 11.19
CA GLY A 1035 16.62 27.14 10.43
C GLY A 1035 17.52 25.97 10.01
N TRP A 1036 18.84 26.13 10.02
CA TRP A 1036 19.82 25.07 9.76
C TRP A 1036 20.98 25.16 10.75
N GLY A 1037 21.85 24.13 10.78
CA GLY A 1037 23.00 24.11 11.67
C GLY A 1037 23.86 22.87 11.52
N GLN A 1038 24.71 22.62 12.53
CA GLN A 1038 25.73 21.59 12.50
C GLN A 1038 25.86 20.89 13.86
N SER A 1039 25.77 19.56 13.86
CA SER A 1039 26.27 18.70 14.92
C SER A 1039 27.78 18.60 14.80
N ILE A 1040 28.52 19.10 15.78
CA ILE A 1040 29.98 19.07 15.80
C ILE A 1040 30.42 18.13 16.91
N ILE A 1041 31.35 17.22 16.60
CA ILE A 1041 31.83 16.21 17.53
C ILE A 1041 33.35 16.15 17.45
N THR A 1042 34.00 16.26 18.60
CA THR A 1042 35.46 16.21 18.72
C THR A 1042 35.90 15.07 19.63
N LEU A 1043 36.64 14.11 19.08
CA LEU A 1043 37.28 13.02 19.84
C LEU A 1043 38.75 12.94 19.42
N GLY A 1044 39.67 13.04 20.38
CA GLY A 1044 41.11 13.11 20.13
C GLY A 1044 41.48 14.19 19.11
N GLU A 1045 42.22 13.80 18.07
CA GLU A 1045 42.66 14.67 16.98
C GLU A 1045 41.65 14.75 15.82
N THR A 1046 40.45 14.17 15.96
CA THR A 1046 39.45 14.11 14.90
C THR A 1046 38.24 14.99 15.22
N ARG A 1047 37.74 15.69 14.21
CA ARG A 1047 36.45 16.39 14.25
C ARG A 1047 35.54 15.85 13.16
N VAL A 1048 34.32 15.54 13.54
CA VAL A 1048 33.19 15.19 12.66
C VAL A 1048 32.18 16.32 12.72
N ILE A 1049 31.63 16.69 11.57
CA ILE A 1049 30.63 17.75 11.43
C ILE A 1049 29.50 17.17 10.57
N VAL A 1050 28.31 17.03 11.15
CA VAL A 1050 27.10 16.65 10.42
C VAL A 1050 26.25 17.92 10.28
N SER A 1051 25.90 18.31 9.05
CA SER A 1051 25.10 19.51 8.82
C SER A 1051 23.70 19.13 8.39
N TYR A 1052 22.68 19.65 9.07
CA TYR A 1052 21.27 19.55 8.66
C TYR A 1052 20.89 20.80 7.86
N ILE A 1053 20.64 20.62 6.57
CA ILE A 1053 20.47 21.69 5.58
C ILE A 1053 19.30 21.38 4.64
N TYR A 1054 19.17 22.15 3.56
CA TYR A 1054 18.05 22.05 2.61
C TYR A 1054 18.52 22.07 1.17
N ASP A 1055 17.80 21.34 0.31
CA ASP A 1055 18.01 21.34 -1.13
C ASP A 1055 17.47 22.62 -1.80
N GLU A 1056 17.64 22.76 -3.13
CA GLU A 1056 17.13 23.92 -3.87
C GLU A 1056 15.61 24.11 -3.78
N SER A 1057 14.84 23.03 -3.52
CA SER A 1057 13.40 23.06 -3.33
C SER A 1057 12.97 23.31 -1.87
N GLY A 1058 13.94 23.28 -0.95
CA GLY A 1058 13.77 23.48 0.48
C GLY A 1058 13.37 22.23 1.25
N LYS A 1059 13.63 21.04 0.70
CA LYS A 1059 13.48 19.78 1.41
C LYS A 1059 14.71 19.50 2.29
N PRO A 1060 14.51 18.95 3.50
CA PRO A 1060 15.59 18.65 4.44
C PRO A 1060 16.49 17.54 3.90
N PHE A 1061 17.81 17.74 4.00
CA PHE A 1061 18.81 16.69 3.82
C PHE A 1061 20.05 16.97 4.67
N TRP A 1062 20.88 15.96 4.89
CA TRP A 1062 22.07 16.10 5.73
C TRP A 1062 23.37 15.77 4.99
N THR A 1063 24.47 16.30 5.52
CA THR A 1063 25.83 16.06 5.01
C THR A 1063 26.77 15.78 6.15
N ILE A 1064 27.89 15.13 5.87
CA ILE A 1064 28.92 14.80 6.86
C ILE A 1064 30.30 15.14 6.32
N GLY A 1065 31.16 15.70 7.18
CA GLY A 1065 32.59 15.82 6.90
C GLY A 1065 33.41 15.50 8.13
N SER A 1066 34.60 14.96 7.90
CA SER A 1066 35.51 14.57 8.98
C SER A 1066 36.96 14.91 8.63
N GLY A 1067 37.78 15.15 9.64
CA GLY A 1067 39.20 15.42 9.46
C GLY A 1067 39.89 15.82 10.76
N GLU A 1068 41.04 16.47 10.66
CA GLU A 1068 41.79 16.94 11.83
C GLU A 1068 40.95 17.94 12.67
N ASN A 1069 41.03 17.84 13.99
CA ASN A 1069 40.41 18.74 14.96
C ASN A 1069 41.16 20.09 15.02
N ASN A 1070 41.22 20.76 13.88
CA ASN A 1070 41.83 22.07 13.68
C ASN A 1070 41.08 22.81 12.55
N ASN A 1071 41.63 23.94 12.12
CA ASN A 1071 41.02 24.81 11.11
C ASN A 1071 41.29 24.35 9.66
N SER A 1072 41.83 23.15 9.45
CA SER A 1072 42.00 22.59 8.11
C SER A 1072 40.65 22.39 7.42
N THR A 1073 40.65 22.59 6.10
CA THR A 1073 39.52 22.29 5.24
C THR A 1073 39.20 20.79 5.29
N LYS A 1074 37.91 20.49 5.41
CA LYS A 1074 37.35 19.13 5.42
C LYS A 1074 36.50 18.95 4.17
N ASP A 1075 36.61 17.79 3.56
CA ASP A 1075 35.70 17.39 2.48
C ASP A 1075 34.31 17.09 3.07
N VAL A 1076 33.27 17.50 2.34
CA VAL A 1076 31.87 17.31 2.71
C VAL A 1076 31.28 16.24 1.81
N TYR A 1077 30.61 15.28 2.43
CA TYR A 1077 29.95 14.16 1.78
C TYR A 1077 28.45 14.17 2.05
N THR A 1078 27.69 13.67 1.10
CA THR A 1078 26.32 13.16 1.32
C THR A 1078 26.32 11.65 1.11
N ALA A 1079 25.27 10.95 1.52
CA ALA A 1079 25.16 9.51 1.33
C ALA A 1079 23.76 9.09 0.87
N GLU A 1080 23.69 8.01 0.09
CA GLU A 1080 22.48 7.24 -0.09
C GLU A 1080 22.18 6.45 1.19
N SER A 1081 21.27 6.96 2.01
CA SER A 1081 20.92 6.41 3.33
C SER A 1081 19.74 5.44 3.20
N PHE A 1082 19.20 4.91 4.29
CA PHE A 1082 18.00 4.08 4.28
C PHE A 1082 17.05 4.55 5.38
N CYS A 1083 15.76 4.34 5.22
CA CYS A 1083 14.81 4.69 6.28
C CYS A 1083 14.95 3.79 7.51
N PRO A 1084 14.52 4.21 8.72
CA PRO A 1084 14.70 3.40 9.92
C PRO A 1084 14.05 2.02 9.81
N THR A 1085 12.90 1.93 9.15
CA THR A 1085 12.12 0.69 8.90
C THR A 1085 12.63 -0.11 7.70
N CYS A 1086 13.40 0.51 6.82
CA CYS A 1086 13.99 -0.14 5.64
C CYS A 1086 15.09 -1.13 6.06
N PRO A 1087 15.32 -2.22 5.34
CA PRO A 1087 16.50 -3.06 5.56
C PRO A 1087 17.79 -2.24 5.40
N SER A 1088 18.80 -2.50 6.23
CA SER A 1088 20.04 -1.72 6.15
C SER A 1088 20.92 -2.19 4.99
N LEU A 1089 21.48 -1.21 4.29
CA LEU A 1089 22.32 -1.39 3.12
C LEU A 1089 23.70 -0.78 3.38
N THR A 1090 24.67 -1.15 2.55
CA THR A 1090 25.97 -0.46 2.57
C THR A 1090 25.80 0.96 2.04
N MET A 1091 26.13 1.94 2.87
CA MET A 1091 26.10 3.35 2.48
C MET A 1091 27.06 3.65 1.33
N ILE A 1092 26.59 4.43 0.36
CA ILE A 1092 27.39 4.97 -0.73
C ILE A 1092 27.51 6.47 -0.50
N SER A 1093 28.74 6.95 -0.29
CA SER A 1093 29.02 8.36 0.01
C SER A 1093 29.55 9.11 -1.21
N HIS A 1094 29.10 10.34 -1.41
CA HIS A 1094 29.48 11.22 -2.51
C HIS A 1094 30.09 12.50 -1.96
N GLN A 1095 31.32 12.82 -2.35
CA GLN A 1095 31.92 14.12 -2.04
C GLN A 1095 31.21 15.20 -2.86
N ILE A 1096 30.61 16.18 -2.18
CA ILE A 1096 29.79 17.24 -2.81
C ILE A 1096 30.29 18.65 -2.47
N GLY A 1097 31.34 18.76 -1.65
CA GLY A 1097 31.75 20.05 -1.15
C GLY A 1097 32.96 20.04 -0.24
N SER A 1098 33.19 21.18 0.38
CA SER A 1098 34.21 21.38 1.40
C SER A 1098 33.76 22.40 2.44
N MET A 1099 34.33 22.31 3.65
CA MET A 1099 34.09 23.26 4.71
C MET A 1099 35.34 23.55 5.53
N SER A 1100 35.43 24.75 6.09
CA SER A 1100 36.45 25.13 7.07
C SER A 1100 35.85 26.07 8.12
N GLU A 1101 36.22 25.83 9.37
CA GLU A 1101 35.71 26.55 10.53
C GLU A 1101 36.80 26.71 11.59
N SER A 1102 36.66 27.72 12.42
CA SER A 1102 37.50 27.91 13.61
C SER A 1102 36.66 28.23 14.84
N PHE A 1103 37.17 27.88 16.01
CA PHE A 1103 36.50 28.14 17.30
C PHE A 1103 37.21 29.23 18.08
N ASN A 1104 36.42 30.06 18.76
CA ASN A 1104 36.88 31.12 19.65
C ASN A 1104 36.34 30.83 21.06
N GLY A 1105 36.94 29.86 21.74
CA GLY A 1105 36.44 29.30 23.00
C GLY A 1105 35.55 28.07 22.78
N GLN A 1106 34.78 27.66 23.79
CA GLN A 1106 34.00 26.42 23.74
C GLN A 1106 32.67 26.57 22.99
N SER A 1107 31.99 27.70 23.14
CA SER A 1107 30.60 27.87 22.70
C SER A 1107 30.44 28.70 21.42
N THR A 1108 31.53 29.23 20.85
CA THR A 1108 31.44 30.10 19.66
C THR A 1108 32.49 29.78 18.62
N GLY A 1109 32.13 29.91 17.34
CA GLY A 1109 33.02 29.67 16.21
C GLY A 1109 32.65 30.50 14.99
N THR A 1110 33.38 30.28 13.90
CA THR A 1110 33.15 30.92 12.61
C THR A 1110 33.33 29.91 11.50
N ILE A 1111 32.29 29.72 10.68
CA ILE A 1111 32.38 29.04 9.40
C ILE A 1111 33.05 30.00 8.43
N HIS A 1112 34.30 29.73 8.06
CA HIS A 1112 35.03 30.52 7.07
C HIS A 1112 34.49 30.25 5.67
N GLN A 1113 34.19 28.98 5.40
CA GLN A 1113 33.71 28.50 4.12
C GLN A 1113 32.90 27.24 4.35
N PHE A 1114 31.70 27.16 3.79
CA PHE A 1114 30.94 25.93 3.61
C PHE A 1114 30.36 25.97 2.21
N GLN A 1115 30.92 25.16 1.32
CA GLN A 1115 30.58 25.11 -0.09
C GLN A 1115 30.11 23.73 -0.47
N ILE A 1116 28.87 23.65 -0.93
CA ILE A 1116 28.28 22.49 -1.59
C ILE A 1116 27.88 22.95 -2.99
N ASP A 1117 28.28 22.16 -3.98
CA ASP A 1117 27.85 22.28 -5.37
C ASP A 1117 27.56 20.87 -5.87
N ASN A 1118 26.29 20.46 -5.76
CA ASN A 1118 25.82 19.16 -6.22
C ASN A 1118 24.88 19.30 -7.43
N PRO A 1119 25.41 19.23 -8.67
CA PRO A 1119 24.63 19.40 -9.89
C PRO A 1119 23.85 18.14 -10.34
N GLN A 1120 23.97 17.01 -9.64
CA GLN A 1120 23.22 15.75 -9.89
C GLN A 1120 22.17 15.53 -8.78
N GLY A 1121 21.05 14.78 -8.90
CA GLY A 1121 20.55 13.78 -9.84
C GLY A 1121 19.64 12.82 -9.02
N PRO A 1122 18.71 12.06 -9.62
CA PRO A 1122 17.38 11.62 -9.13
C PRO A 1122 17.20 11.02 -7.71
N VAL A 1123 18.24 10.55 -7.02
CA VAL A 1123 18.19 10.01 -5.63
C VAL A 1123 18.81 10.99 -4.61
N LEU A 1124 19.79 11.78 -5.06
CA LEU A 1124 20.48 12.75 -4.21
C LEU A 1124 19.92 14.17 -4.45
N PRO A 1125 19.71 14.96 -3.40
CA PRO A 1125 19.16 16.29 -3.53
C PRO A 1125 20.09 17.19 -4.33
N ARG A 1126 19.51 17.90 -5.30
CA ARG A 1126 20.22 18.99 -5.98
C ARG A 1126 20.36 20.15 -5.00
N ALA A 1127 21.59 20.53 -4.70
CA ALA A 1127 21.88 21.54 -3.69
C ALA A 1127 23.07 22.42 -4.08
N GLU A 1128 22.88 23.73 -3.94
CA GLU A 1128 23.94 24.73 -3.91
C GLU A 1128 23.93 25.40 -2.53
N TRP A 1129 24.99 25.22 -1.74
CA TRP A 1129 25.09 25.78 -0.40
C TRP A 1129 26.41 26.53 -0.25
N ASN A 1130 26.38 27.86 -0.24
CA ASN A 1130 27.59 28.69 -0.18
C ASN A 1130 27.51 29.67 0.99
N LYS A 1131 28.17 29.33 2.10
CA LYS A 1131 28.24 30.14 3.32
C LYS A 1131 29.69 30.54 3.61
N SER A 1132 29.89 31.76 4.07
CA SER A 1132 31.23 32.27 4.39
C SER A 1132 31.18 33.34 5.46
N ASN A 1133 32.17 33.33 6.35
CA ASN A 1133 32.29 34.28 7.47
C ASN A 1133 31.03 34.33 8.34
N LEU A 1134 30.45 33.17 8.64
CA LEU A 1134 29.24 33.06 9.43
C LEU A 1134 29.60 32.67 10.87
N GLU A 1135 29.19 33.49 11.83
CA GLU A 1135 29.34 33.18 13.26
C GLU A 1135 28.37 32.07 13.66
N ILE A 1136 28.87 31.11 14.45
CA ILE A 1136 28.09 29.99 14.97
C ILE A 1136 28.20 29.92 16.49
N TYR A 1137 27.10 29.51 17.11
CA TYR A 1137 26.93 29.44 18.56
C TYR A 1137 26.44 28.06 18.95
N ASN A 1138 27.03 27.48 20.00
CA ASN A 1138 26.53 26.24 20.58
C ASN A 1138 25.19 26.52 21.30
N LEU A 1139 24.13 25.82 20.88
CA LEU A 1139 22.79 25.90 21.44
C LEU A 1139 22.73 25.29 22.85
N VAL A 1140 23.56 24.29 23.13
CA VAL A 1140 23.63 23.55 24.38
C VAL A 1140 25.09 23.53 24.86
N PRO A 1141 25.62 24.65 25.38
CA PRO A 1141 26.99 24.69 25.86
C PRO A 1141 27.14 23.75 27.06
N GLU A 1142 28.07 22.78 26.99
CA GLU A 1142 28.46 21.96 28.15
C GLU A 1142 28.79 22.91 29.33
N GLU A 1143 27.97 22.91 30.38
CA GLU A 1143 28.38 23.44 31.68
C GLU A 1143 29.42 22.47 32.26
N ASN A 1144 30.70 22.72 31.95
CA ASN A 1144 31.82 22.00 32.56
C ASN A 1144 31.82 22.11 34.09
#